data_AF-A0AAX2AJU3-F1
#
_entry.id   AF-A0AAX2AJU3-F1
#
_cell.length_a   1.000
_cell.length_b   1.000
_cell.length_c   1.000
_cell.angle_alpha   90.00
_cell.angle_beta   90.00
_cell.angle_gamma   90.00
#
_symmetry.space_group_name_H-M   'P 1'
#
loop_
_entity.id
_entity.type
_entity.pdbx_description
1 polymer ?
#
loop_
_entity_poly.entity_id
_entity_poly.type
_entity_poly.pdbx_seq_one_letter_code
_entity_poly.pdbx_strand_id
1 'polypeptide(L)'
;MKLNAKNILFTSSALLCLQSAVLAEVTLKEVNINETTFNSQVKSITAQKLENLQASDIKDILKTLPSVVVDGNARYSQKVYVRGLEDKFSNITIDGAKLGGQLFHHSGDQTIDAEMLKIGSIELGPNSALSGSGVINGSFVYETKDPSDFLKQGENFGGKISAGYQSAYERKSTSVAVFSRINDKLEFVGIGNISKDGDLHIPKKKEIKSKESKLKSALAKVVFKPNEYHTIKLSYNRYEDGGKRQLSGEKAGNYVQSNDPYNEITRDTYTLNYNYNPTSEYINVDAKAYYNSQQLMIEGRKNTDWWTDANKANEPQRIFENKTKGLDIRNSSLISNHKITFGSSYETMEQKLDAKGDRVYTEGPKIGESESLDKDGGKTKAYGFYLEDEIELDKFLLTIGARYDIHKLSGEYNGSYKQLSPKFKGEYQATQNLKLRTGYGRIFKGPDLAETLMLNSRTLSNENTKAQTGHNYEVGFDYNLTNFINSDDSSFGFTAFKYNVDNYMHPTKNTSLENQSDVKIWGLESIFRYKKSNFGLNLSHTYTNAEEKSLKTGTKYEPKTANIHTFKLGLDYQFTKNLIGYYNAEFVLGNEYEYYNSRNDSVSTVQRKGYGVHDINFSYKLDAIKNAKIDFGLDNIFNKQYARHTSFGTAFGDDSYTPYEVGRNFKIKLSYRF
;
A
#
# COMPACT_ATOMS: atom_id res chain seq x y z
N MET A 1 91.84 -30.08 13.91
CA MET A 1 91.17 -30.31 15.21
C MET A 1 90.08 -29.26 15.35
N LYS A 2 88.87 -29.69 15.70
CA LYS A 2 87.56 -29.07 15.42
C LYS A 2 87.49 -27.53 15.63
N LEU A 3 87.26 -26.81 14.54
CA LEU A 3 86.71 -25.44 14.51
C LEU A 3 85.20 -25.55 14.27
N ASN A 4 84.40 -25.00 15.17
CA ASN A 4 82.95 -24.89 14.99
C ASN A 4 82.57 -23.40 15.05
N ALA A 5 82.50 -22.80 13.87
CA ALA A 5 81.80 -21.56 13.58
C ALA A 5 81.27 -21.70 12.15
N LYS A 6 79.94 -21.70 11.96
CA LYS A 6 79.30 -21.44 10.65
C LYS A 6 77.76 -21.26 10.77
N ASN A 7 77.32 -20.17 10.11
CA ASN A 7 76.04 -19.92 9.41
C ASN A 7 74.80 -19.66 10.29
N ILE A 8 74.11 -18.51 10.29
CA ILE A 8 73.61 -17.58 9.25
C ILE A 8 72.54 -18.18 8.30
N LEU A 9 71.33 -17.60 8.44
CA LEU A 9 70.23 -17.33 7.49
C LEU A 9 68.97 -18.23 7.41
N PHE A 10 67.86 -17.52 7.68
CA PHE A 10 66.51 -17.53 7.09
C PHE A 10 65.30 -18.14 7.85
N THR A 11 64.24 -17.31 7.85
CA THR A 11 62.79 -17.55 7.89
C THR A 11 62.02 -17.44 9.23
N SER A 12 61.16 -16.40 9.23
CA SER A 12 59.75 -16.41 9.67
C SER A 12 59.46 -16.39 11.18
N SER A 13 58.49 -15.67 11.74
CA SER A 13 57.62 -14.56 11.34
C SER A 13 57.04 -14.04 12.66
N ALA A 14 56.84 -12.73 12.77
CA ALA A 14 56.15 -12.12 13.90
C ALA A 14 54.73 -12.72 14.09
N LEU A 15 54.38 -13.10 15.32
CA LEU A 15 52.99 -13.16 15.77
C LEU A 15 52.82 -12.26 16.99
N LEU A 16 52.44 -11.00 16.72
CA LEU A 16 51.60 -10.25 17.64
C LEU A 16 50.25 -10.97 17.73
N CYS A 17 49.86 -11.40 18.93
CA CYS A 17 48.47 -11.71 19.22
C CYS A 17 47.65 -10.41 19.19
N LEU A 18 47.16 -10.06 18.01
CA LEU A 18 46.05 -9.14 17.82
C LEU A 18 44.80 -9.76 18.47
N GLN A 19 44.46 -9.33 19.67
CA GLN A 19 43.06 -9.33 20.11
C GLN A 19 42.34 -8.27 19.28
N SER A 20 41.85 -8.66 18.11
CA SER A 20 40.79 -7.95 17.44
C SER A 20 39.51 -8.13 18.26
N ALA A 21 39.31 -7.26 19.25
CA ALA A 21 37.96 -6.90 19.65
C ALA A 21 37.32 -6.27 18.40
N VAL A 22 36.52 -7.05 17.68
CA VAL A 22 35.64 -6.50 16.66
C VAL A 22 34.61 -5.68 17.44
N LEU A 23 34.90 -4.38 17.60
CA LEU A 23 33.88 -3.38 17.87
C LEU A 23 32.89 -3.54 16.71
N ALA A 24 31.77 -4.21 16.99
CA ALA A 24 30.63 -4.16 16.13
C ALA A 24 30.26 -2.68 16.02
N GLU A 25 30.47 -2.09 14.86
CA GLU A 25 29.85 -0.83 14.48
C GLU A 25 28.36 -1.04 14.73
N VAL A 26 27.84 -0.43 15.80
CA VAL A 26 26.40 -0.24 15.99
C VAL A 26 26.02 0.87 15.01
N THR A 27 26.14 0.55 13.71
CA THR A 27 25.38 1.28 12.71
C THR A 27 23.94 1.01 13.04
N LEU A 28 23.19 2.08 13.34
CA LEU A 28 21.73 2.07 13.29
C LEU A 28 21.36 1.21 12.10
N LYS A 29 20.79 0.03 12.37
CA LYS A 29 20.14 -0.73 11.33
C LYS A 29 19.10 0.23 10.79
N GLU A 30 19.41 0.86 9.65
CA GLU A 30 18.45 0.96 8.56
C GLU A 30 17.63 -0.31 8.68
N VAL A 31 16.31 -0.18 8.69
CA VAL A 31 15.44 -1.32 8.46
C VAL A 31 15.68 -1.73 7.00
N ASN A 32 16.89 -2.24 6.74
CA ASN A 32 17.24 -3.09 5.64
C ASN A 32 16.43 -4.33 5.96
N ILE A 33 15.23 -4.37 5.37
CA ILE A 33 14.45 -5.58 5.23
C ILE A 33 15.21 -6.47 4.24
N ASN A 34 16.38 -6.93 4.68
CA ASN A 34 17.03 -8.08 4.12
C ASN A 34 16.06 -9.24 4.37
N GLU A 35 15.81 -10.04 3.34
CA GLU A 35 14.88 -11.18 3.38
C GLU A 35 15.13 -12.15 4.56
N THR A 36 16.31 -12.05 5.20
CA THR A 36 16.85 -12.90 6.26
C THR A 36 16.28 -12.67 7.66
N THR A 37 15.78 -11.48 8.02
CA THR A 37 15.05 -11.32 9.30
C THR A 37 13.55 -11.39 9.07
N PHE A 38 12.96 -12.56 9.34
CA PHE A 38 11.52 -12.72 9.35
C PHE A 38 10.90 -11.87 10.46
N ASN A 39 10.19 -10.81 10.09
CA ASN A 39 9.25 -10.15 10.98
C ASN A 39 7.84 -10.40 10.43
N SER A 40 7.02 -11.15 11.17
CA SER A 40 5.68 -11.48 10.70
C SER A 40 4.67 -10.33 10.81
N GLN A 41 5.01 -9.19 11.41
CA GLN A 41 4.18 -7.98 11.41
C GLN A 41 4.46 -7.04 10.23
N VAL A 42 5.66 -7.11 9.65
CA VAL A 42 6.03 -6.30 8.47
C VAL A 42 6.10 -7.20 7.25
N LYS A 43 5.26 -6.93 6.25
CA LYS A 43 5.28 -7.65 4.96
C LYS A 43 5.82 -6.73 3.90
N SER A 44 6.80 -7.17 3.13
CA SER A 44 7.41 -6.37 2.07
C SER A 44 7.48 -7.11 0.74
N ILE A 45 7.52 -6.33 -0.33
CA ILE A 45 7.80 -6.77 -1.68
C ILE A 45 8.84 -5.84 -2.31
N THR A 46 9.94 -6.41 -2.79
CA THR A 46 11.09 -5.67 -3.34
C THR A 46 10.89 -5.39 -4.84
N ALA A 47 11.65 -4.43 -5.37
CA ALA A 47 11.68 -4.08 -6.79
C ALA A 47 11.96 -5.29 -7.67
N GLN A 48 12.92 -6.13 -7.26
CA GLN A 48 13.29 -7.33 -8.00
C GLN A 48 12.12 -8.29 -8.11
N LYS A 49 11.35 -8.48 -7.02
CA LYS A 49 10.16 -9.33 -7.03
C LYS A 49 9.02 -8.70 -7.85
N LEU A 50 8.80 -7.39 -7.74
CA LEU A 50 7.83 -6.66 -8.58
C LEU A 50 8.14 -6.81 -10.07
N GLU A 51 9.40 -6.65 -10.46
CA GLU A 51 9.84 -6.80 -11.85
C GLU A 51 9.64 -8.24 -12.35
N ASN A 52 9.97 -9.24 -11.53
CA ASN A 52 9.85 -10.64 -11.91
C ASN A 52 8.39 -11.13 -11.99
N LEU A 53 7.49 -10.57 -11.19
CA LEU A 53 6.04 -10.79 -11.30
C LEU A 53 5.40 -9.95 -12.40
N GLN A 54 6.19 -9.12 -13.10
CA GLN A 54 5.71 -8.17 -14.10
C GLN A 54 4.58 -7.30 -13.56
N ALA A 55 4.75 -6.79 -12.34
CA ALA A 55 3.71 -6.04 -11.66
C ALA A 55 3.34 -4.78 -12.43
N SER A 56 2.04 -4.52 -12.57
CA SER A 56 1.52 -3.47 -13.44
C SER A 56 0.48 -2.55 -12.80
N ASP A 57 -0.08 -2.94 -11.65
CA ASP A 57 -1.04 -2.18 -10.85
C ASP A 57 -1.01 -2.63 -9.39
N ILE A 58 -1.88 -2.06 -8.54
CA ILE A 58 -1.85 -2.31 -7.09
C ILE A 58 -2.21 -3.77 -6.75
N LYS A 59 -3.05 -4.40 -7.57
CA LYS A 59 -3.35 -5.83 -7.46
C LYS A 59 -2.09 -6.68 -7.61
N ASP A 60 -1.29 -6.43 -8.63
CA ASP A 60 -0.03 -7.15 -8.80
C ASP A 60 0.97 -6.86 -7.67
N ILE A 61 1.09 -5.60 -7.23
CA ILE A 61 2.01 -5.17 -6.17
C ILE A 61 1.71 -5.93 -4.86
N LEU A 62 0.44 -6.01 -4.48
CA LEU A 62 0.04 -6.56 -3.17
C LEU A 62 -0.36 -8.04 -3.23
N LYS A 63 -0.37 -8.64 -4.42
CA LYS A 63 -0.84 -10.01 -4.69
C LYS A 63 -0.29 -11.05 -3.72
N THR A 64 1.01 -10.98 -3.45
CA THR A 64 1.72 -11.97 -2.61
C THR A 64 1.72 -11.65 -1.12
N LEU A 65 1.22 -10.47 -0.72
CA LEU A 65 1.17 -10.10 0.69
C LEU A 65 0.05 -10.88 1.39
N PRO A 66 0.33 -11.53 2.53
CA PRO A 66 -0.70 -12.18 3.34
C PRO A 66 -1.62 -11.12 3.95
N SER A 67 -2.87 -11.50 4.23
CA SER A 67 -3.88 -10.61 4.85
C SER A 67 -4.23 -9.34 4.08
N VAL A 68 -3.75 -9.22 2.85
CA VAL A 68 -4.10 -8.18 1.90
C VAL A 68 -4.87 -8.80 0.74
N VAL A 69 -6.04 -8.25 0.47
CA VAL A 69 -6.90 -8.60 -0.66
C VAL A 69 -7.10 -7.35 -1.50
N VAL A 70 -6.93 -7.49 -2.81
CA VAL A 70 -7.23 -6.42 -3.78
C VAL A 70 -8.38 -6.86 -4.65
N ASP A 71 -9.50 -6.17 -4.51
CA ASP A 71 -10.70 -6.32 -5.31
C ASP A 71 -10.68 -5.41 -6.54
N GLY A 72 -11.53 -5.66 -7.53
CA GLY A 72 -11.74 -4.79 -8.71
C GLY A 72 -10.96 -5.23 -9.95
N ASN A 73 -11.65 -5.46 -11.07
CA ASN A 73 -11.07 -5.99 -12.31
C ASN A 73 -10.38 -4.93 -13.19
N ALA A 74 -10.69 -3.64 -13.04
CA ALA A 74 -10.06 -2.53 -13.75
C ALA A 74 -9.12 -1.74 -12.83
N ARG A 75 -8.06 -1.12 -13.35
CA ARG A 75 -7.03 -0.41 -12.55
C ARG A 75 -7.61 0.55 -11.51
N TYR A 76 -8.48 1.48 -11.92
CA TYR A 76 -9.10 2.49 -11.05
C TYR A 76 -10.17 1.92 -10.09
N SER A 77 -10.61 0.68 -10.29
CA SER A 77 -11.58 0.00 -9.43
C SER A 77 -10.93 -0.68 -8.23
N GLN A 78 -9.59 -0.70 -8.17
CA GLN A 78 -8.88 -1.59 -7.27
C GLN A 78 -8.95 -1.15 -5.80
N LYS A 79 -9.71 -1.89 -4.99
CA LYS A 79 -9.89 -1.62 -3.56
C LYS A 79 -9.09 -2.58 -2.72
N VAL A 80 -8.31 -2.05 -1.80
CA VAL A 80 -7.41 -2.86 -0.96
C VAL A 80 -8.04 -3.05 0.41
N TYR A 81 -8.06 -4.30 0.89
CA TYR A 81 -8.52 -4.67 2.22
C TYR A 81 -7.38 -5.28 3.01
N VAL A 82 -7.19 -4.81 4.24
CA VAL A 82 -6.20 -5.32 5.19
C VAL A 82 -6.94 -5.77 6.44
N ARG A 83 -6.74 -7.05 6.80
CA ARG A 83 -7.35 -7.66 8.00
C ARG A 83 -8.83 -7.29 8.18
N GLY A 84 -9.60 -7.27 7.09
CA GLY A 84 -11.05 -7.06 7.13
C GLY A 84 -11.56 -5.62 7.01
N LEU A 85 -10.69 -4.60 6.97
CA LEU A 85 -11.08 -3.22 6.66
C LEU A 85 -10.41 -2.72 5.38
N GLU A 86 -11.06 -1.79 4.68
CA GLU A 86 -10.51 -1.12 3.50
C GLU A 86 -9.31 -0.23 3.88
N ASP A 87 -8.42 0.02 2.93
CA ASP A 87 -7.17 0.77 3.09
C ASP A 87 -7.34 2.26 3.43
N LYS A 88 -8.54 2.84 3.31
CA LYS A 88 -8.85 4.17 3.89
C LYS A 88 -8.70 4.24 5.42
N PHE A 89 -8.68 3.08 6.08
CA PHE A 89 -8.40 2.95 7.52
C PHE A 89 -6.93 2.64 7.80
N SER A 90 -6.11 2.57 6.75
CA SER A 90 -4.66 2.47 6.81
C SER A 90 -4.03 3.85 6.63
N ASN A 91 -2.78 4.01 7.09
CA ASN A 91 -1.94 5.08 6.58
C ASN A 91 -1.26 4.61 5.30
N ILE A 92 -1.33 5.38 4.22
CA ILE A 92 -0.66 5.05 2.96
C ILE A 92 0.33 6.15 2.65
N THR A 93 1.61 5.79 2.47
CA THR A 93 2.67 6.77 2.20
C THR A 93 3.49 6.41 0.97
N ILE A 94 3.89 7.41 0.20
CA ILE A 94 4.85 7.31 -0.90
C ILE A 94 6.02 8.23 -0.58
N ASP A 95 7.21 7.67 -0.37
CA ASP A 95 8.40 8.40 0.09
C ASP A 95 8.14 9.23 1.36
N GLY A 96 7.23 8.77 2.21
CA GLY A 96 6.77 9.46 3.43
C GLY A 96 5.63 10.46 3.23
N ALA A 97 5.25 10.80 2.00
CA ALA A 97 4.07 11.62 1.74
C ALA A 97 2.79 10.80 1.90
N LYS A 98 1.92 11.22 2.82
CA LYS A 98 0.65 10.55 3.05
C LYS A 98 -0.33 10.81 1.89
N LEU A 99 -0.95 9.75 1.39
CA LEU A 99 -2.15 9.84 0.57
C LEU A 99 -3.33 10.15 1.49
N GLY A 100 -3.98 11.28 1.25
CA GLY A 100 -5.03 11.81 2.11
C GLY A 100 -6.35 11.95 1.36
N GLY A 101 -7.44 11.62 2.06
CA GLY A 101 -8.81 11.81 1.60
C GLY A 101 -9.28 10.73 0.62
N GLN A 102 -10.59 10.70 0.40
CA GLN A 102 -11.22 9.80 -0.56
C GLN A 102 -11.87 10.63 -1.65
N LEU A 103 -11.48 10.41 -2.91
CA LEU A 103 -12.10 11.10 -4.05
C LEU A 103 -13.52 10.58 -4.29
N PHE A 104 -13.65 9.26 -4.35
CA PHE A 104 -14.92 8.59 -4.58
C PHE A 104 -14.95 7.18 -4.00
N HIS A 105 -16.02 6.83 -3.31
CA HIS A 105 -16.17 5.56 -2.60
C HIS A 105 -16.37 4.35 -3.49
N HIS A 106 -16.73 4.52 -4.77
CA HIS A 106 -16.83 3.42 -5.73
C HIS A 106 -15.56 3.25 -6.58
N SER A 107 -14.46 3.93 -6.24
CA SER A 107 -13.13 3.78 -6.85
C SER A 107 -12.08 3.32 -5.83
N GLY A 108 -10.91 2.90 -6.32
CA GLY A 108 -9.74 2.61 -5.51
C GLY A 108 -9.00 3.88 -5.08
N ASP A 109 -8.36 3.84 -3.90
CA ASP A 109 -7.70 5.00 -3.30
C ASP A 109 -6.17 5.05 -3.60
N GLN A 110 -5.53 3.90 -3.92
CA GLN A 110 -4.08 3.80 -4.13
C GLN A 110 -3.65 4.11 -5.57
N THR A 111 -3.26 5.36 -5.82
CA THR A 111 -2.79 5.89 -7.13
C THR A 111 -1.29 5.67 -7.34
N ILE A 112 -0.88 4.41 -7.51
CA ILE A 112 0.52 3.98 -7.54
C ILE A 112 0.84 3.24 -8.84
N ASP A 113 2.01 3.52 -9.42
CA ASP A 113 2.57 2.78 -10.54
C ASP A 113 3.76 1.93 -10.11
N ALA A 114 3.69 0.62 -10.37
CA ALA A 114 4.72 -0.35 -10.05
C ALA A 114 6.08 -0.04 -10.71
N GLU A 115 6.11 0.59 -11.88
CA GLU A 115 7.38 0.95 -12.55
C GLU A 115 8.21 1.94 -11.72
N MET A 116 7.56 2.73 -10.86
CA MET A 116 8.19 3.75 -10.03
C MET A 116 8.71 3.21 -8.69
N LEU A 117 8.28 2.02 -8.28
CA LEU A 117 8.47 1.51 -6.92
C LEU A 117 9.77 0.70 -6.73
N LYS A 118 10.46 1.00 -5.64
CA LYS A 118 11.55 0.19 -5.08
C LYS A 118 11.02 -0.88 -4.13
N ILE A 119 10.08 -0.50 -3.28
CA ILE A 119 9.53 -1.40 -2.27
C ILE A 119 8.09 -0.99 -1.99
N GLY A 120 7.24 -1.99 -1.79
CA GLY A 120 5.96 -1.84 -1.11
C GLY A 120 5.99 -2.64 0.16
N SER A 121 5.62 -2.06 1.29
CA SER A 121 5.50 -2.79 2.53
C SER A 121 4.26 -2.39 3.30
N ILE A 122 3.83 -3.27 4.20
CA ILE A 122 2.75 -3.02 5.15
C ILE A 122 3.19 -3.43 6.55
N GLU A 123 3.06 -2.52 7.49
CA GLU A 123 3.03 -2.82 8.92
C GLU A 123 1.58 -3.09 9.32
N LEU A 124 1.31 -4.27 9.89
CA LEU A 124 -0.05 -4.65 10.28
C LEU A 124 -0.39 -4.12 11.68
N GLY A 125 -1.58 -3.54 11.81
CA GLY A 125 -2.09 -2.97 13.06
C GLY A 125 -1.38 -1.68 13.52
N PRO A 126 -1.95 -0.94 14.49
CA PRO A 126 -1.42 0.33 14.97
C PRO A 126 -0.58 0.12 16.24
N ASN A 127 0.47 -0.70 16.15
CA ASN A 127 1.25 -1.15 17.31
C ASN A 127 2.49 -0.30 17.62
N SER A 128 2.85 0.67 16.77
CA SER A 128 3.96 1.62 17.01
C SER A 128 3.44 3.06 17.11
N ALA A 129 4.14 3.88 17.89
CA ALA A 129 3.89 5.32 17.97
C ALA A 129 4.40 6.06 16.72
N LEU A 130 5.25 5.40 15.93
CA LEU A 130 5.90 5.93 14.73
C LEU A 130 5.06 5.74 13.46
N SER A 131 4.00 4.90 13.49
CA SER A 131 3.15 4.58 12.33
C SER A 131 2.24 5.74 11.87
N GLY A 132 2.27 6.88 12.59
CA GLY A 132 1.50 8.09 12.29
C GLY A 132 0.09 8.08 12.88
N SER A 133 -0.59 9.23 12.78
CA SER A 133 -1.97 9.40 13.25
C SER A 133 -2.97 8.70 12.34
N GLY A 134 -4.10 8.22 12.88
CA GLY A 134 -5.22 7.73 12.08
C GLY A 134 -5.13 6.29 11.59
N VAL A 135 -4.12 5.52 12.03
CA VAL A 135 -3.97 4.10 11.70
C VAL A 135 -4.97 3.25 12.49
N ILE A 136 -5.73 2.42 11.79
CA ILE A 136 -6.60 1.39 12.40
C ILE A 136 -6.10 -0.01 12.05
N ASN A 137 -6.02 -0.36 10.76
CA ASN A 137 -5.73 -1.74 10.31
C ASN A 137 -4.27 -1.96 9.86
N GLY A 138 -3.52 -0.90 9.53
CA GLY A 138 -2.10 -0.99 9.18
C GLY A 138 -1.55 0.25 8.48
N SER A 139 -0.27 0.23 8.14
CA SER A 139 0.42 1.31 7.45
C SER A 139 1.15 0.78 6.22
N PHE A 140 0.73 1.22 5.04
CA PHE A 140 1.44 1.00 3.78
C PHE A 140 2.57 2.02 3.61
N VAL A 141 3.77 1.50 3.36
CA VAL A 141 4.96 2.30 3.06
C VAL A 141 5.46 1.89 1.69
N TYR A 142 5.32 2.83 0.74
CA TYR A 142 5.86 2.73 -0.60
C TYR A 142 7.06 3.65 -0.73
N GLU A 143 8.14 3.13 -1.31
CA GLU A 143 9.31 3.94 -1.66
C GLU A 143 9.52 3.88 -3.16
N THR A 144 9.79 5.03 -3.77
CA THR A 144 10.12 5.10 -5.18
C THR A 144 11.60 4.80 -5.41
N LYS A 145 11.96 4.37 -6.62
CA LYS A 145 13.35 4.03 -6.97
C LYS A 145 14.30 5.21 -6.77
N ASP A 146 15.48 4.91 -6.29
CA ASP A 146 16.63 5.81 -6.16
C ASP A 146 17.63 5.57 -7.31
N PRO A 147 18.52 6.52 -7.62
CA PRO A 147 19.55 6.33 -8.66
C PRO A 147 20.42 5.08 -8.44
N SER A 148 20.72 4.78 -7.17
CA SER A 148 21.48 3.59 -6.75
C SER A 148 20.80 2.26 -7.06
N ASP A 149 19.48 2.24 -7.26
CA ASP A 149 18.75 1.02 -7.64
C ASP A 149 19.03 0.62 -9.11
N PHE A 150 19.61 1.53 -9.89
CA PHE A 150 19.93 1.34 -11.31
C PHE A 150 21.43 1.28 -11.61
N LEU A 151 22.22 2.11 -10.91
CA LEU A 151 23.67 2.23 -11.13
C LEU A 151 24.40 1.02 -10.55
N LYS A 152 25.13 0.29 -11.40
CA LYS A 152 26.06 -0.74 -10.93
C LYS A 152 27.37 -0.11 -10.45
N GLN A 153 28.18 -0.89 -9.75
CA GLN A 153 29.50 -0.45 -9.29
C GLN A 153 30.34 0.04 -10.48
N GLY A 154 30.88 1.26 -10.36
CA GLY A 154 31.69 1.93 -11.38
C GLY A 154 30.89 2.66 -12.48
N GLU A 155 29.56 2.56 -12.52
CA GLU A 155 28.73 3.31 -13.45
C GLU A 155 28.34 4.68 -12.88
N ASN A 156 28.42 5.71 -13.73
CA ASN A 156 28.01 7.08 -13.39
C ASN A 156 26.81 7.57 -14.20
N PHE A 157 26.42 6.86 -15.27
CA PHE A 157 25.27 7.22 -16.09
C PHE A 157 24.70 5.95 -16.74
N GLY A 158 23.40 5.90 -16.94
CA GLY A 158 22.77 4.85 -17.73
C GLY A 158 21.29 5.12 -18.02
N GLY A 159 20.72 4.25 -18.83
CA GLY A 159 19.30 4.26 -19.18
C GLY A 159 18.68 2.88 -19.03
N LYS A 160 17.36 2.84 -18.84
CA LYS A 160 16.55 1.61 -18.94
C LYS A 160 15.32 1.88 -19.79
N ILE A 161 15.09 1.07 -20.80
CA ILE A 161 13.83 1.05 -21.56
C ILE A 161 13.13 -0.28 -21.31
N SER A 162 11.82 -0.25 -21.18
CA SER A 162 10.99 -1.45 -21.07
C SER A 162 9.74 -1.31 -21.92
N ALA A 163 9.32 -2.41 -22.55
CA ALA A 163 8.05 -2.52 -23.26
C ALA A 163 7.36 -3.81 -22.84
N GLY A 164 6.03 -3.77 -22.67
CA GLY A 164 5.26 -4.91 -22.21
C GLY A 164 3.86 -5.00 -22.81
N TYR A 165 3.33 -6.21 -22.83
CA TYR A 165 1.99 -6.52 -23.27
C TYR A 165 1.32 -7.53 -22.33
N GLN A 166 0.03 -7.33 -22.04
CA GLN A 166 -0.80 -8.27 -21.29
C GLN A 166 -2.11 -8.52 -22.04
N SER A 167 -2.39 -9.78 -22.35
CA SER A 167 -3.52 -10.16 -23.20
C SER A 167 -4.89 -9.94 -22.56
N ALA A 168 -5.09 -10.26 -21.28
CA ALA A 168 -6.42 -10.23 -20.67
C ALA A 168 -6.97 -8.80 -20.43
N TYR A 169 -6.06 -7.82 -20.46
CA TYR A 169 -6.36 -6.39 -20.37
C TYR A 169 -6.14 -5.66 -21.71
N GLU A 170 -5.62 -6.36 -22.72
CA GLU A 170 -4.99 -5.79 -23.92
C GLU A 170 -3.99 -4.65 -23.62
N ARG A 171 -3.36 -4.72 -22.44
CA ARG A 171 -2.55 -3.67 -21.85
C ARG A 171 -1.22 -3.58 -22.58
N LYS A 172 -0.90 -2.41 -23.13
CA LYS A 172 0.40 -2.08 -23.71
C LYS A 172 1.10 -1.09 -22.78
N SER A 173 2.35 -1.36 -22.42
CA SER A 173 3.12 -0.48 -21.53
C SER A 173 4.51 -0.19 -22.08
N THR A 174 4.97 1.06 -21.93
CA THR A 174 6.33 1.48 -22.25
C THR A 174 6.86 2.38 -21.15
N SER A 175 8.04 2.05 -20.61
CA SER A 175 8.73 2.83 -19.60
C SER A 175 10.16 3.17 -20.03
N VAL A 176 10.61 4.38 -19.69
CA VAL A 176 11.97 4.86 -19.89
C VAL A 176 12.47 5.45 -18.58
N ALA A 177 13.67 5.07 -18.18
CA ALA A 177 14.40 5.66 -17.06
C ALA A 177 15.78 6.16 -17.51
N VAL A 178 16.20 7.28 -16.94
CA VAL A 178 17.56 7.85 -17.07
C VAL A 178 18.06 8.12 -15.67
N PHE A 179 19.28 7.68 -15.36
CA PHE A 179 19.85 7.81 -14.02
C PHE A 179 21.34 8.11 -14.10
N SER A 180 21.83 8.86 -13.12
CA SER A 180 23.19 9.38 -13.12
C SER A 180 23.71 9.62 -11.70
N ARG A 181 25.01 9.37 -11.50
CA ARG A 181 25.83 9.93 -10.44
C ARG A 181 26.72 10.99 -11.08
N ILE A 182 26.38 12.25 -10.86
CA ILE A 182 27.09 13.39 -11.45
C ILE A 182 28.46 13.55 -10.80
N ASN A 183 28.52 13.36 -9.48
CA ASN A 183 29.72 13.30 -8.66
C ASN A 183 29.39 12.57 -7.34
N ASP A 184 30.36 12.48 -6.43
CA ASP A 184 30.21 11.77 -5.15
C ASP A 184 29.10 12.34 -4.23
N LYS A 185 28.62 13.55 -4.52
CA LYS A 185 27.62 14.27 -3.72
C LYS A 185 26.25 14.32 -4.37
N LEU A 186 26.11 14.11 -5.68
CA LEU A 186 24.88 14.39 -6.41
C LEU A 186 24.50 13.27 -7.37
N GLU A 187 23.33 12.70 -7.14
CA GLU A 187 22.73 11.65 -7.96
C GLU A 187 21.33 12.06 -8.43
N PHE A 188 20.93 11.60 -9.62
CA PHE A 188 19.63 11.90 -10.22
C PHE A 188 19.01 10.68 -10.90
N VAL A 189 17.69 10.57 -10.84
CA VAL A 189 16.90 9.63 -11.66
C VAL A 189 15.63 10.30 -12.17
N GLY A 190 15.31 10.05 -13.43
CA GLY A 190 14.04 10.37 -14.06
C GLY A 190 13.43 9.11 -14.66
N ILE A 191 12.13 8.87 -14.43
CA ILE A 191 11.38 7.75 -15.00
C ILE A 191 10.08 8.27 -15.60
N GLY A 192 9.72 7.80 -16.78
CA GLY A 192 8.41 7.98 -17.39
C GLY A 192 7.81 6.63 -17.75
N ASN A 193 6.50 6.48 -17.60
CA ASN A 193 5.77 5.29 -18.04
C ASN A 193 4.43 5.68 -18.66
N ILE A 194 4.04 4.95 -19.70
CA ILE A 194 2.72 5.00 -20.31
C ILE A 194 2.19 3.58 -20.39
N SER A 195 1.01 3.34 -19.82
CA SER A 195 0.30 2.07 -19.91
C SER A 195 -1.13 2.31 -20.37
N LYS A 196 -1.55 1.63 -21.44
CA LYS A 196 -2.89 1.77 -22.01
C LYS A 196 -3.58 0.42 -22.05
N ASP A 197 -4.75 0.36 -21.44
CA ASP A 197 -5.63 -0.81 -21.46
C ASP A 197 -6.53 -0.77 -22.69
N GLY A 198 -6.87 -1.95 -23.19
CA GLY A 198 -7.91 -2.16 -24.20
C GLY A 198 -9.10 -2.88 -23.57
N ASP A 199 -9.66 -3.85 -24.27
CA ASP A 199 -10.81 -4.60 -23.79
C ASP A 199 -10.43 -5.55 -22.65
N LEU A 200 -11.31 -5.68 -21.64
CA LEU A 200 -11.10 -6.63 -20.54
C LEU A 200 -11.75 -7.98 -20.88
N HIS A 201 -10.96 -9.03 -20.81
CA HIS A 201 -11.35 -10.40 -21.16
C HIS A 201 -11.79 -11.18 -19.92
N ILE A 202 -13.11 -11.31 -19.73
CA ILE A 202 -13.71 -12.03 -18.61
C ILE A 202 -14.15 -13.43 -19.04
N PRO A 203 -13.77 -14.51 -18.35
CA PRO A 203 -14.13 -15.87 -18.78
C PRO A 203 -15.64 -16.07 -18.80
N LYS A 204 -16.16 -16.66 -19.90
CA LYS A 204 -17.58 -16.98 -20.10
C LYS A 204 -18.55 -15.80 -20.07
N LYS A 205 -18.05 -14.56 -20.09
CA LYS A 205 -18.83 -13.34 -20.20
C LYS A 205 -18.43 -12.62 -21.50
N LYS A 206 -19.23 -11.64 -21.91
CA LYS A 206 -18.81 -10.74 -22.99
C LYS A 206 -17.62 -9.92 -22.51
N GLU A 207 -16.69 -9.65 -23.41
CA GLU A 207 -15.60 -8.72 -23.16
C GLU A 207 -16.16 -7.36 -22.75
N ILE A 208 -15.52 -6.74 -21.76
CA ILE A 208 -15.86 -5.38 -21.35
C ILE A 208 -15.18 -4.46 -22.35
N LYS A 209 -15.96 -4.01 -23.34
CA LYS A 209 -15.53 -3.08 -24.38
C LYS A 209 -15.39 -1.69 -23.78
N SER A 210 -14.20 -1.31 -23.33
CA SER A 210 -14.02 -0.03 -22.66
C SER A 210 -12.58 0.47 -22.71
N LYS A 211 -12.42 1.80 -22.72
CA LYS A 211 -11.13 2.48 -22.63
C LYS A 211 -10.86 2.82 -21.17
N GLU A 212 -10.86 1.80 -20.32
CA GLU A 212 -10.88 1.93 -18.85
C GLU A 212 -9.69 2.70 -18.29
N SER A 213 -8.51 2.57 -18.91
CA SER A 213 -7.28 3.13 -18.35
C SER A 213 -6.27 3.52 -19.42
N LYS A 214 -5.79 4.76 -19.32
CA LYS A 214 -4.57 5.24 -19.94
C LYS A 214 -3.76 5.92 -18.84
N LEU A 215 -2.91 5.12 -18.21
CA LEU A 215 -1.95 5.56 -17.22
C LEU A 215 -0.78 6.28 -17.89
N LYS A 216 -0.47 7.48 -17.41
CA LYS A 216 0.80 8.17 -17.60
C LYS A 216 1.36 8.47 -16.22
N SER A 217 2.64 8.17 -16.01
CA SER A 217 3.28 8.40 -14.73
C SER A 217 4.70 8.89 -14.93
N ALA A 218 5.18 9.66 -13.96
CA ALA A 218 6.53 10.20 -13.97
C ALA A 218 7.13 10.21 -12.57
N LEU A 219 8.44 10.06 -12.49
CA LEU A 219 9.25 10.26 -11.30
C LEU A 219 10.46 11.11 -11.68
N ALA A 220 10.73 12.15 -10.91
CA ALA A 220 12.02 12.84 -10.91
C ALA A 220 12.53 12.85 -9.48
N LYS A 221 13.80 12.47 -9.27
CA LYS A 221 14.41 12.45 -7.94
C LYS A 221 15.87 12.86 -8.00
N VAL A 222 16.25 13.74 -7.07
CA VAL A 222 17.62 14.17 -6.81
C VAL A 222 18.01 13.71 -5.42
N VAL A 223 19.18 13.09 -5.30
CA VAL A 223 19.79 12.71 -4.02
C VAL A 223 21.08 13.52 -3.86
N PHE A 224 21.13 14.35 -2.83
CA PHE A 224 22.28 15.19 -2.51
C PHE A 224 22.88 14.79 -1.15
N LYS A 225 24.17 14.43 -1.17
CA LYS A 225 24.97 14.00 -0.02
C LYS A 225 26.19 14.92 0.11
N PRO A 226 26.06 16.10 0.76
CA PRO A 226 27.15 17.07 0.80
C PRO A 226 28.42 16.53 1.49
N ASN A 227 28.23 15.60 2.44
CA ASN A 227 29.23 14.77 3.12
C ASN A 227 28.55 13.46 3.60
N GLU A 228 29.26 12.63 4.35
CA GLU A 228 28.78 11.33 4.84
C GLU A 228 27.65 11.38 5.87
N TYR A 229 27.43 12.51 6.55
CA TYR A 229 26.43 12.65 7.62
C TYR A 229 25.07 13.15 7.14
N HIS A 230 24.99 13.73 5.94
CA HIS A 230 23.77 14.35 5.44
C HIS A 230 23.30 13.68 4.16
N THR A 231 22.01 13.35 4.09
CA THR A 231 21.34 12.94 2.85
C THR A 231 20.08 13.78 2.66
N ILE A 232 19.97 14.46 1.52
CA ILE A 232 18.79 15.22 1.11
C ILE A 232 18.22 14.56 -0.15
N LYS A 233 16.95 14.15 -0.12
CA LYS A 233 16.23 13.64 -1.28
C LYS A 233 15.09 14.59 -1.63
N LEU A 234 15.10 15.10 -2.85
CA LEU A 234 14.00 15.86 -3.44
C LEU A 234 13.32 14.98 -4.50
N SER A 235 12.01 14.81 -4.42
CA SER A 235 11.27 14.01 -5.40
C SER A 235 9.98 14.68 -5.86
N TYR A 236 9.67 14.48 -7.13
CA TYR A 236 8.37 14.73 -7.74
C TYR A 236 7.85 13.44 -8.37
N ASN A 237 6.62 13.05 -8.05
CA ASN A 237 5.97 11.87 -8.59
C ASN A 237 4.57 12.22 -9.10
N ARG A 238 4.29 11.84 -10.35
CA ARG A 238 2.99 12.03 -11.01
C ARG A 238 2.35 10.69 -11.35
N TYR A 239 1.05 10.59 -11.13
CA TYR A 239 0.17 9.53 -11.59
C TYR A 239 -1.02 10.17 -12.28
N GLU A 240 -1.33 9.81 -13.51
CA GLU A 240 -2.49 10.29 -14.28
C GLU A 240 -3.12 9.09 -14.98
N ASP A 241 -4.30 8.67 -14.55
CA ASP A 241 -5.04 7.56 -15.14
C ASP A 241 -6.44 7.99 -15.54
N GLY A 242 -6.68 8.07 -16.85
CA GLY A 242 -7.96 8.50 -17.40
C GLY A 242 -8.44 7.65 -18.57
N GLY A 243 -9.75 7.69 -18.78
CA GLY A 243 -10.41 6.84 -19.76
C GLY A 243 -11.88 7.20 -19.96
N LYS A 244 -12.45 6.76 -21.09
CA LYS A 244 -13.91 6.77 -21.26
C LYS A 244 -14.45 5.54 -20.56
N ARG A 245 -14.91 5.73 -19.33
CA ARG A 245 -15.16 4.66 -18.37
C ARG A 245 -16.29 5.01 -17.40
N GLN A 246 -16.90 3.97 -16.84
CA GLN A 246 -17.85 4.14 -15.75
C GLN A 246 -17.22 4.92 -14.60
N LEU A 247 -17.99 5.81 -13.99
CA LEU A 247 -17.50 6.53 -12.81
C LEU A 247 -17.30 5.58 -11.62
N SER A 248 -18.23 4.64 -11.43
CA SER A 248 -18.17 3.61 -10.38
C SER A 248 -17.34 2.41 -10.83
N GLY A 249 -16.04 2.43 -10.52
CA GLY A 249 -15.12 1.38 -10.93
C GLY A 249 -15.46 -0.01 -10.37
N GLU A 250 -15.96 -0.10 -9.15
CA GLU A 250 -16.30 -1.41 -8.55
C GLU A 250 -17.48 -2.15 -9.23
N LYS A 251 -18.09 -1.54 -10.24
CA LYS A 251 -19.18 -2.10 -11.05
C LYS A 251 -18.77 -2.34 -12.52
N ALA A 252 -17.47 -2.23 -12.83
CA ALA A 252 -16.96 -2.37 -14.18
C ALA A 252 -17.41 -3.70 -14.82
N GLY A 253 -18.09 -3.58 -15.96
CA GLY A 253 -18.69 -4.70 -16.70
C GLY A 253 -20.16 -4.99 -16.42
N ASN A 254 -20.81 -4.30 -15.47
CA ASN A 254 -22.24 -4.48 -15.18
C ASN A 254 -23.14 -4.06 -16.38
N TYR A 255 -22.85 -2.91 -17.00
CA TYR A 255 -23.52 -2.48 -18.22
C TYR A 255 -22.50 -1.95 -19.22
N VAL A 256 -22.57 -2.40 -20.48
CA VAL A 256 -21.71 -1.92 -21.56
C VAL A 256 -22.33 -0.62 -22.10
N GLN A 257 -21.81 0.54 -21.68
CA GLN A 257 -22.17 1.81 -22.31
C GLN A 257 -21.12 2.14 -23.37
N SER A 258 -21.55 2.27 -24.63
CA SER A 258 -20.68 2.73 -25.72
C SER A 258 -20.26 4.21 -25.61
N ASN A 259 -20.76 4.92 -24.59
CA ASN A 259 -20.67 6.37 -24.46
C ASN A 259 -20.39 6.84 -23.03
N ASP A 260 -19.65 6.04 -22.25
CA ASP A 260 -19.18 6.49 -20.94
C ASP A 260 -18.37 7.80 -21.07
N PRO A 261 -18.55 8.75 -20.13
CA PRO A 261 -17.80 9.99 -20.14
C PRO A 261 -16.33 9.70 -19.88
N TYR A 262 -15.49 10.65 -20.27
CA TYR A 262 -14.11 10.64 -19.81
C TYR A 262 -14.04 11.01 -18.32
N ASN A 263 -13.41 10.14 -17.54
CA ASN A 263 -13.07 10.41 -16.14
C ASN A 263 -11.59 10.13 -15.92
N GLU A 264 -10.93 10.93 -15.10
CA GLU A 264 -9.50 10.86 -14.86
C GLU A 264 -9.16 11.06 -13.39
N ILE A 265 -8.23 10.25 -12.88
CA ILE A 265 -7.65 10.43 -11.56
C ILE A 265 -6.20 10.86 -11.74
N THR A 266 -5.85 12.00 -11.16
CA THR A 266 -4.49 12.56 -11.19
C THR A 266 -3.96 12.73 -9.77
N ARG A 267 -2.68 12.43 -9.56
CA ARG A 267 -1.95 12.73 -8.33
C ARG A 267 -0.60 13.33 -8.67
N ASP A 268 -0.29 14.45 -8.04
CA ASP A 268 1.04 15.06 -8.02
C ASP A 268 1.56 15.10 -6.57
N THR A 269 2.73 14.51 -6.34
CA THR A 269 3.36 14.48 -5.02
C THR A 269 4.77 15.05 -5.10
N TYR A 270 5.09 15.92 -4.15
CA TYR A 270 6.40 16.51 -3.95
C TYR A 270 6.90 16.16 -2.55
N THR A 271 8.13 15.68 -2.44
CA THR A 271 8.73 15.31 -1.16
C THR A 271 10.12 15.91 -0.99
N LEU A 272 10.41 16.37 0.22
CA LEU A 272 11.74 16.70 0.72
C LEU A 272 12.02 15.79 1.93
N ASN A 273 12.96 14.87 1.77
CA ASN A 273 13.43 14.00 2.86
C ASN A 273 14.86 14.39 3.21
N TYR A 274 15.10 14.66 4.48
CA TYR A 274 16.42 14.99 5.01
C TYR A 274 16.76 14.03 6.14
N ASN A 275 17.91 13.36 6.01
CA ASN A 275 18.51 12.57 7.06
C ASN A 275 19.83 13.22 7.48
N TYR A 276 20.00 13.41 8.79
CA TYR A 276 21.24 13.80 9.43
C TYR A 276 21.64 12.75 10.45
N ASN A 277 22.65 11.97 10.10
CA ASN A 277 23.16 10.86 10.89
C ASN A 277 24.67 11.04 11.09
N PRO A 278 25.10 11.91 12.03
CA PRO A 278 26.50 12.00 12.42
C PRO A 278 26.98 10.69 13.06
N THR A 279 28.27 10.56 13.32
CA THR A 279 28.84 9.41 14.07
C THR A 279 28.36 9.33 15.54
N SER A 280 27.48 10.23 15.98
CA SER A 280 26.95 10.25 17.36
C SER A 280 25.81 9.26 17.52
N GLU A 281 25.88 8.41 18.55
CA GLU A 281 24.81 7.48 18.92
C GLU A 281 23.53 8.22 19.36
N TYR A 282 23.63 9.48 19.79
CA TYR A 282 22.48 10.23 20.31
C TYR A 282 21.65 10.94 19.23
N ILE A 283 22.20 11.08 18.02
CA ILE A 283 21.62 11.92 16.98
C ILE A 283 21.48 11.13 15.69
N ASN A 284 20.24 10.88 15.30
CA ASN A 284 19.87 10.51 13.93
C ASN A 284 18.54 11.18 13.63
N VAL A 285 18.59 12.30 12.92
CA VAL A 285 17.44 13.14 12.61
C VAL A 285 16.89 12.78 11.24
N ASP A 286 15.62 12.39 11.20
CA ASP A 286 14.85 12.24 9.97
C ASP A 286 13.79 13.34 9.92
N ALA A 287 13.80 14.12 8.86
CA ALA A 287 12.79 15.14 8.57
C ALA A 287 12.19 14.89 7.18
N LYS A 288 10.86 14.80 7.11
CA LYS A 288 10.10 14.57 5.87
C LYS A 288 9.06 15.65 5.72
N ALA A 289 9.10 16.39 4.62
CA ALA A 289 8.10 17.38 4.25
C ALA A 289 7.49 17.02 2.89
N TYR A 290 6.19 17.21 2.74
CA TYR A 290 5.51 16.88 1.49
C TYR A 290 4.33 17.78 1.15
N TYR A 291 4.01 17.79 -0.13
CA TYR A 291 2.76 18.29 -0.70
C TYR A 291 2.20 17.24 -1.66
N ASN A 292 0.92 16.95 -1.55
CA ASN A 292 0.19 16.03 -2.41
C ASN A 292 -1.09 16.70 -2.90
N SER A 293 -1.35 16.69 -4.21
CA SER A 293 -2.67 17.00 -4.77
C SER A 293 -3.19 15.78 -5.49
N GLN A 294 -4.41 15.36 -5.13
CA GLN A 294 -5.12 14.26 -5.76
C GLN A 294 -6.45 14.76 -6.30
N GLN A 295 -6.73 14.48 -7.57
CA GLN A 295 -7.85 15.03 -8.33
C GLN A 295 -8.65 13.94 -9.02
N LEU A 296 -9.98 14.07 -9.01
CA LEU A 296 -10.90 13.36 -9.88
C LEU A 296 -11.53 14.37 -10.84
N MET A 297 -11.24 14.23 -12.14
CA MET A 297 -11.90 14.98 -13.19
C MET A 297 -13.03 14.15 -13.80
N ILE A 298 -14.19 14.79 -13.96
CA ILE A 298 -15.37 14.24 -14.63
C ILE A 298 -15.73 15.15 -15.79
N GLU A 299 -15.79 14.58 -17.00
CA GLU A 299 -16.21 15.28 -18.21
C GLU A 299 -17.62 15.86 -18.06
N GLY A 300 -17.83 17.05 -18.64
CA GLY A 300 -19.15 17.68 -18.70
C GLY A 300 -20.15 16.85 -19.50
N ARG A 301 -21.42 16.93 -19.11
CA ARG A 301 -22.50 16.15 -19.72
C ARG A 301 -23.71 17.02 -20.01
N LYS A 302 -24.46 16.70 -21.06
CA LYS A 302 -25.67 17.42 -21.43
C LYS A 302 -26.92 16.68 -21.00
N ASN A 303 -27.97 17.41 -20.63
CA ASN A 303 -29.30 16.89 -20.28
C ASN A 303 -29.28 15.71 -19.30
N THR A 304 -28.48 15.79 -18.24
CA THR A 304 -28.40 14.76 -17.21
C THR A 304 -29.27 15.10 -16.00
N ASP A 305 -29.78 14.07 -15.34
CA ASP A 305 -30.65 14.10 -14.16
C ASP A 305 -29.96 13.58 -12.88
N TRP A 306 -28.64 13.31 -12.94
CA TRP A 306 -27.88 12.54 -11.94
C TRP A 306 -27.89 13.18 -10.53
N TRP A 307 -28.26 14.46 -10.37
CA TRP A 307 -28.21 15.19 -9.10
C TRP A 307 -29.38 16.15 -8.86
N THR A 308 -30.45 16.02 -9.63
CA THR A 308 -31.45 17.07 -9.75
C THR A 308 -32.83 16.55 -9.38
N ASP A 309 -33.48 17.22 -8.41
CA ASP A 309 -34.84 16.95 -7.95
C ASP A 309 -35.84 17.22 -9.10
N ALA A 310 -36.00 16.25 -10.01
CA ALA A 310 -36.83 16.30 -11.23
C ALA A 310 -36.44 17.35 -12.30
N ASN A 311 -35.20 17.84 -12.30
CA ASN A 311 -34.67 18.68 -13.39
C ASN A 311 -33.72 17.88 -14.29
N LYS A 312 -33.51 18.32 -15.53
CA LYS A 312 -32.31 17.96 -16.30
C LYS A 312 -31.39 19.17 -16.41
N ALA A 313 -30.10 18.94 -16.46
CA ALA A 313 -29.12 20.00 -16.60
C ALA A 313 -27.97 19.63 -17.53
N ASN A 314 -27.36 20.65 -18.13
CA ASN A 314 -26.02 20.57 -18.67
C ASN A 314 -25.04 20.79 -17.52
N GLU A 315 -24.23 19.77 -17.25
CA GLU A 315 -23.18 19.79 -16.24
C GLU A 315 -21.85 20.17 -16.89
N PRO A 316 -21.12 21.16 -16.34
CA PRO A 316 -19.77 21.47 -16.77
C PRO A 316 -18.80 20.34 -16.41
N GLN A 317 -17.58 20.39 -16.95
CA GLN A 317 -16.49 19.57 -16.43
C GLN A 317 -16.23 19.94 -14.97
N ARG A 318 -16.04 18.94 -14.11
CA ARG A 318 -15.83 19.13 -12.68
C ARG A 318 -14.53 18.47 -12.24
N ILE A 319 -13.80 19.14 -11.37
CA ILE A 319 -12.55 18.67 -10.79
C ILE A 319 -12.72 18.66 -9.27
N PHE A 320 -12.72 17.47 -8.69
CA PHE A 320 -12.79 17.25 -7.25
C PHE A 320 -11.37 17.01 -6.74
N GLU A 321 -10.90 17.81 -5.79
CA GLU A 321 -9.50 17.85 -5.38
C GLU A 321 -9.34 17.69 -3.85
N ASN A 322 -8.37 16.86 -3.46
CA ASN A 322 -7.82 16.78 -2.10
C ASN A 322 -6.37 17.27 -2.14
N LYS A 323 -6.05 18.30 -1.35
CA LYS A 323 -4.66 18.73 -1.12
C LYS A 323 -4.23 18.34 0.28
N THR A 324 -3.08 17.69 0.38
CA THR A 324 -2.46 17.34 1.66
C THR A 324 -1.06 17.93 1.76
N LYS A 325 -0.74 18.52 2.90
CA LYS A 325 0.61 18.98 3.25
C LYS A 325 1.00 18.33 4.56
N GLY A 326 2.26 17.95 4.71
CA GLY A 326 2.72 17.44 5.99
C GLY A 326 4.19 17.61 6.24
N LEU A 327 4.53 17.50 7.51
CA LEU A 327 5.88 17.56 8.06
C LEU A 327 5.97 16.51 9.17
N ASP A 328 7.01 15.70 9.15
CA ASP A 328 7.38 14.80 10.24
C ASP A 328 8.85 15.00 10.55
N ILE A 329 9.17 15.28 11.81
CA ILE A 329 10.55 15.44 12.28
C ILE A 329 10.73 14.55 13.51
N ARG A 330 11.74 13.70 13.47
CA ARG A 330 12.09 12.80 14.56
C ARG A 330 13.59 12.69 14.75
N ASN A 331 14.00 12.39 15.97
CA ASN A 331 15.35 11.98 16.30
C ASN A 331 15.32 10.57 16.90
N SER A 332 16.31 9.75 16.57
CA SER A 332 16.57 8.49 17.27
C SER A 332 17.90 8.58 18.02
N SER A 333 17.89 8.15 19.28
CA SER A 333 19.06 8.09 20.16
C SER A 333 19.28 6.66 20.63
N LEU A 334 20.48 6.14 20.43
CA LEU A 334 20.96 4.91 21.03
C LEU A 334 21.64 5.25 22.36
N ILE A 335 21.13 4.69 23.46
CA ILE A 335 21.65 4.90 24.81
C ILE A 335 21.71 3.54 25.51
N SER A 336 22.92 2.98 25.59
CA SER A 336 23.12 1.61 26.09
C SER A 336 22.27 0.61 25.30
N ASN A 337 21.30 -0.05 25.95
CA ASN A 337 20.39 -1.02 25.36
C ASN A 337 19.03 -0.42 24.93
N HIS A 338 18.91 0.91 24.91
CA HIS A 338 17.71 1.63 24.51
C HIS A 338 17.91 2.29 23.15
N LYS A 339 16.89 2.21 22.29
CA LYS A 339 16.73 3.07 21.12
C LYS A 339 15.49 3.92 21.31
N ILE A 340 15.72 5.17 21.69
CA ILE A 340 14.67 6.14 21.98
C ILE A 340 14.43 6.98 20.72
N THR A 341 13.25 6.85 20.14
CA THR A 341 12.79 7.68 19.03
C THR A 341 11.69 8.63 19.50
N PHE A 342 11.89 9.93 19.31
CA PHE A 342 10.89 10.95 19.63
C PHE A 342 10.75 11.93 18.49
N GLY A 343 9.56 12.50 18.35
CA GLY A 343 9.28 13.39 17.25
C GLY A 343 7.94 14.08 17.30
N SER A 344 7.71 14.88 16.27
CA SER A 344 6.44 15.55 16.04
C SER A 344 6.06 15.49 14.56
N SER A 345 4.76 15.46 14.32
CA SER A 345 4.19 15.44 12.98
C SER A 345 3.08 16.47 12.86
N TYR A 346 2.96 17.07 11.69
CA TYR A 346 1.90 17.99 11.31
C TYR A 346 1.35 17.61 9.94
N GLU A 347 0.03 17.65 9.80
CA GLU A 347 -0.66 17.39 8.54
C GLU A 347 -1.84 18.34 8.38
N THR A 348 -2.08 18.79 7.14
CA THR A 348 -3.33 19.46 6.75
C THR A 348 -3.91 18.80 5.53
N MET A 349 -5.22 18.67 5.48
CA MET A 349 -5.95 18.29 4.28
C MET A 349 -7.04 19.32 3.96
N GLU A 350 -7.22 19.64 2.70
CA GLU A 350 -8.31 20.51 2.24
C GLU A 350 -8.96 19.95 0.98
N GLN A 351 -10.26 20.18 0.88
CA GLN A 351 -11.12 19.75 -0.20
C GLN A 351 -11.55 20.91 -1.09
N LYS A 352 -11.65 20.67 -2.39
CA LYS A 352 -12.20 21.63 -3.34
C LYS A 352 -12.97 20.94 -4.46
N LEU A 353 -14.05 21.56 -4.92
CA LEU A 353 -14.68 21.33 -6.21
C LEU A 353 -14.47 22.56 -7.08
N ASP A 354 -13.92 22.35 -8.27
CA ASP A 354 -13.71 23.37 -9.31
C ASP A 354 -14.45 22.95 -10.59
N ALA A 355 -15.38 23.77 -11.06
CA ALA A 355 -16.18 23.53 -12.25
C ALA A 355 -15.76 24.46 -13.39
N LYS A 356 -15.58 23.90 -14.59
CA LYS A 356 -15.21 24.66 -15.79
C LYS A 356 -16.46 25.21 -16.48
N GLY A 357 -17.13 26.14 -15.81
CA GLY A 357 -18.39 26.76 -16.21
C GLY A 357 -19.52 26.47 -15.21
N ASP A 358 -20.71 26.98 -15.51
CA ASP A 358 -21.89 26.79 -14.66
C ASP A 358 -22.71 25.59 -15.12
N ARG A 359 -23.41 24.98 -14.17
CA ARG A 359 -24.54 24.09 -14.47
C ARG A 359 -25.67 24.92 -15.06
N VAL A 360 -26.28 24.46 -16.14
CA VAL A 360 -27.44 25.11 -16.74
C VAL A 360 -28.62 24.14 -16.80
N TYR A 361 -29.72 24.47 -16.14
CA TYR A 361 -30.91 23.63 -16.11
C TYR A 361 -31.64 23.69 -17.47
N THR A 362 -31.90 22.54 -18.07
CA THR A 362 -32.50 22.40 -19.41
C THR A 362 -33.92 21.89 -19.40
N GLU A 363 -34.37 21.26 -18.33
CA GLU A 363 -35.75 20.81 -18.11
C GLU A 363 -36.11 20.88 -16.62
N GLY A 364 -37.41 20.97 -16.31
CA GLY A 364 -37.93 21.01 -14.94
C GLY A 364 -38.21 22.43 -14.43
N PRO A 365 -38.63 22.59 -13.16
CA PRO A 365 -39.02 23.89 -12.60
C PRO A 365 -37.93 24.98 -12.66
N LYS A 366 -36.66 24.59 -12.75
CA LYS A 366 -35.51 25.52 -12.79
C LYS A 366 -34.99 25.81 -14.20
N ILE A 367 -35.72 25.43 -15.26
CA ILE A 367 -35.26 25.57 -16.64
C ILE A 367 -34.75 26.99 -16.94
N GLY A 368 -33.57 27.08 -17.55
CA GLY A 368 -32.91 28.35 -17.89
C GLY A 368 -32.07 28.96 -16.77
N GLU A 369 -32.17 28.47 -15.53
CA GLU A 369 -31.30 28.90 -14.44
C GLU A 369 -29.87 28.35 -14.61
N SER A 370 -28.89 29.14 -14.13
CA SER A 370 -27.48 28.73 -14.04
C SER A 370 -27.03 28.67 -12.58
N GLU A 371 -26.22 27.67 -12.24
CA GLU A 371 -25.68 27.45 -10.90
C GLU A 371 -24.17 27.22 -10.99
N SER A 372 -23.39 28.06 -10.29
CA SER A 372 -21.97 27.80 -10.10
C SER A 372 -21.77 26.65 -9.14
N LEU A 373 -20.90 25.70 -9.50
CA LEU A 373 -20.63 24.51 -8.70
C LEU A 373 -19.31 24.61 -7.92
N ASP A 374 -18.55 25.70 -8.09
CA ASP A 374 -17.30 25.91 -7.35
C ASP A 374 -17.56 25.92 -5.85
N LYS A 375 -16.82 25.11 -5.10
CA LYS A 375 -17.00 24.97 -3.66
C LYS A 375 -15.71 24.60 -2.96
N ASP A 376 -15.37 25.36 -1.92
CA ASP A 376 -14.39 24.92 -0.93
C ASP A 376 -15.06 23.95 0.05
N GLY A 377 -14.40 22.83 0.32
CA GLY A 377 -14.93 21.78 1.18
C GLY A 377 -14.41 21.84 2.63
N GLY A 378 -14.42 20.69 3.28
CA GLY A 378 -13.86 20.55 4.62
C GLY A 378 -12.33 20.69 4.65
N LYS A 379 -11.83 20.98 5.84
CA LYS A 379 -10.39 21.09 6.13
C LYS A 379 -10.04 20.32 7.40
N THR A 380 -8.96 19.56 7.37
CA THR A 380 -8.38 18.93 8.57
C THR A 380 -7.04 19.56 8.92
N LYS A 381 -6.74 19.62 10.21
CA LYS A 381 -5.39 19.87 10.73
C LYS A 381 -5.09 18.85 11.81
N ALA A 382 -4.02 18.08 11.65
CA ALA A 382 -3.58 17.08 12.60
C ALA A 382 -2.19 17.44 13.14
N TYR A 383 -2.02 17.32 14.46
CA TYR A 383 -0.75 17.43 15.15
C TYR A 383 -0.51 16.14 15.92
N GLY A 384 0.72 15.66 15.93
CA GLY A 384 1.09 14.50 16.71
C GLY A 384 2.44 14.69 17.38
N PHE A 385 2.53 14.25 18.63
CA PHE A 385 3.77 14.20 19.39
C PHE A 385 3.95 12.77 19.87
N TYR A 386 5.14 12.20 19.70
CA TYR A 386 5.35 10.79 19.99
C TYR A 386 6.73 10.53 20.57
N LEU A 387 6.77 9.46 21.36
CA LEU A 387 7.96 8.88 21.97
C LEU A 387 7.80 7.37 21.92
N GLU A 388 8.84 6.68 21.48
CA GLU A 388 8.94 5.22 21.46
C GLU A 388 10.34 4.84 21.93
N ASP A 389 10.43 3.81 22.77
CA ASP A 389 11.68 3.24 23.26
C ASP A 389 11.69 1.76 22.93
N GLU A 390 12.67 1.33 22.12
CA GLU A 390 12.99 -0.07 21.87
C GLU A 390 14.11 -0.50 22.84
N ILE A 391 13.78 -1.40 23.77
CA ILE A 391 14.64 -1.80 24.87
C ILE A 391 15.06 -3.25 24.67
N GLU A 392 16.35 -3.48 24.48
CA GLU A 392 16.95 -4.81 24.38
C GLU A 392 17.37 -5.31 25.76
N LEU A 393 16.81 -6.43 26.23
CA LEU A 393 17.05 -7.00 27.56
C LEU A 393 17.29 -8.51 27.47
N ASP A 394 18.53 -8.92 27.22
CA ASP A 394 18.92 -10.34 27.05
C ASP A 394 18.02 -11.07 26.04
N LYS A 395 16.99 -11.78 26.51
CA LYS A 395 16.01 -12.51 25.68
C LYS A 395 14.82 -11.68 25.26
N PHE A 396 14.66 -10.45 25.74
CA PHE A 396 13.51 -9.61 25.46
C PHE A 396 13.89 -8.45 24.54
N LEU A 397 12.99 -8.12 23.61
CA LEU A 397 12.96 -6.83 22.93
C LEU A 397 11.59 -6.22 23.22
N LEU A 398 11.57 -5.13 23.99
CA LEU A 398 10.34 -4.45 24.39
C LEU A 398 10.27 -3.10 23.66
N THR A 399 9.20 -2.85 22.93
CA THR A 399 8.90 -1.53 22.37
C THR A 399 7.77 -0.92 23.16
N ILE A 400 8.04 0.13 23.92
CA ILE A 400 7.02 0.92 24.63
C ILE A 400 6.92 2.30 23.98
N GLY A 401 5.71 2.75 23.73
CA GLY A 401 5.53 4.05 23.10
C GLY A 401 4.21 4.70 23.42
N ALA A 402 4.14 6.00 23.20
CA ALA A 402 2.89 6.74 23.28
C ALA A 402 2.89 7.85 22.26
N ARG A 403 1.69 8.12 21.74
CA ARG A 403 1.45 9.22 20.81
C ARG A 403 0.28 10.07 21.30
N TYR A 404 0.47 11.38 21.34
CA TYR A 404 -0.60 12.33 21.59
C TYR A 404 -0.99 13.02 20.29
N ASP A 405 -2.21 12.74 19.83
CA ASP A 405 -2.76 13.29 18.60
C ASP A 405 -3.81 14.36 18.88
N ILE A 406 -3.79 15.43 18.09
CA ILE A 406 -4.80 16.50 18.05
C ILE A 406 -5.30 16.60 16.61
N HIS A 407 -6.56 16.28 16.36
CA HIS A 407 -7.21 16.37 15.05
C HIS A 407 -8.29 17.45 15.08
N LYS A 408 -8.21 18.41 14.16
CA LYS A 408 -9.17 19.51 14.04
C LYS A 408 -9.87 19.47 12.70
N LEU A 409 -11.18 19.72 12.72
CA LEU A 409 -12.03 19.91 11.55
C LEU A 409 -12.44 21.38 11.44
N SER A 410 -12.45 21.90 10.21
CA SER A 410 -12.85 23.27 9.86
C SER A 410 -13.41 23.31 8.43
N GLY A 411 -13.81 24.49 7.95
CA GLY A 411 -14.48 24.64 6.65
C GLY A 411 -15.96 24.33 6.79
N GLU A 412 -16.44 23.32 6.06
CA GLU A 412 -17.82 22.83 6.15
C GLU A 412 -18.15 22.06 7.44
N TYR A 413 -17.13 21.76 8.25
CA TYR A 413 -17.26 21.01 9.50
C TYR A 413 -16.59 21.77 10.65
N ASN A 414 -16.90 21.42 11.89
CA ASN A 414 -16.21 21.94 13.08
C ASN A 414 -16.00 20.82 14.10
N GLY A 415 -14.81 20.74 14.69
CA GLY A 415 -14.52 19.75 15.72
C GLY A 415 -13.06 19.71 16.11
N SER A 416 -12.78 19.26 17.33
CA SER A 416 -11.41 19.13 17.85
C SER A 416 -11.33 17.90 18.74
N TYR A 417 -10.54 16.91 18.31
CA TYR A 417 -10.43 15.60 18.94
C TYR A 417 -9.00 15.39 19.41
N LYS A 418 -8.82 14.87 20.62
CA LYS A 418 -7.51 14.66 21.22
C LYS A 418 -7.45 13.27 21.83
N GLN A 419 -6.32 12.59 21.69
CA GLN A 419 -6.15 11.27 22.27
C GLN A 419 -4.67 11.01 22.58
N LEU A 420 -4.42 10.48 23.79
CA LEU A 420 -3.18 9.78 24.10
C LEU A 420 -3.35 8.30 23.76
N SER A 421 -2.48 7.78 22.91
CA SER A 421 -2.53 6.43 22.37
C SER A 421 -1.28 5.66 22.78
N PRO A 422 -1.31 4.90 23.90
CA PRO A 422 -0.22 4.02 24.28
C PRO A 422 -0.07 2.85 23.30
N LYS A 423 1.17 2.39 23.15
CA LYS A 423 1.65 1.38 22.21
C LYS A 423 2.61 0.44 22.94
N PHE A 424 2.53 -0.84 22.61
CA PHE A 424 3.41 -1.85 23.17
C PHE A 424 3.66 -2.96 22.16
N LYS A 425 4.91 -3.36 22.00
CA LYS A 425 5.31 -4.62 21.38
C LYS A 425 6.26 -5.32 22.33
N GLY A 426 6.11 -6.64 22.44
CA GLY A 426 7.04 -7.46 23.22
C GLY A 426 7.46 -8.66 22.40
N GLU A 427 8.77 -8.88 22.30
CA GLU A 427 9.35 -10.08 21.74
C GLU A 427 10.14 -10.80 22.83
N TYR A 428 9.99 -12.12 22.92
CA TYR A 428 10.72 -12.96 23.86
C TYR A 428 11.35 -14.16 23.14
N GLN A 429 12.68 -14.23 23.15
CA GLN A 429 13.46 -15.33 22.65
C GLN A 429 13.40 -16.51 23.65
N ALA A 430 12.35 -17.32 23.56
CA ALA A 430 12.08 -18.43 24.47
C ALA A 430 13.11 -19.55 24.34
N THR A 431 13.55 -19.86 23.12
CA THR A 431 14.64 -20.80 22.81
C THR A 431 15.50 -20.23 21.68
N GLN A 432 16.55 -20.90 21.23
CA GLN A 432 17.32 -20.45 20.05
C GLN A 432 16.48 -20.41 18.75
N ASN A 433 15.40 -21.19 18.68
CA ASN A 433 14.57 -21.32 17.48
C ASN A 433 13.18 -20.68 17.63
N LEU A 434 12.69 -20.46 18.85
CA LEU A 434 11.34 -19.96 19.11
C LEU A 434 11.38 -18.53 19.67
N LYS A 435 10.76 -17.60 18.96
CA LYS A 435 10.46 -16.24 19.41
C LYS A 435 8.96 -16.09 19.63
N LEU A 436 8.55 -15.66 20.81
CA LEU A 436 7.17 -15.28 21.13
C LEU A 436 6.98 -13.78 20.92
N ARG A 437 5.82 -13.36 20.45
CA ARG A 437 5.47 -11.97 20.17
C ARG A 437 4.12 -11.60 20.77
N THR A 438 4.03 -10.35 21.22
CA THR A 438 2.78 -9.72 21.65
C THR A 438 2.75 -8.28 21.15
N GLY A 439 1.56 -7.76 20.87
CA GLY A 439 1.34 -6.39 20.42
C GLY A 439 0.07 -5.82 21.01
N TYR A 440 0.12 -4.55 21.40
CA TYR A 440 -1.03 -3.76 21.81
C TYR A 440 -0.92 -2.34 21.25
N GLY A 441 -2.05 -1.81 20.79
CA GLY A 441 -2.14 -0.41 20.40
C GLY A 441 -3.53 0.17 20.65
N ARG A 442 -3.58 1.33 21.33
CA ARG A 442 -4.80 2.15 21.35
C ARG A 442 -5.04 2.72 19.96
N ILE A 443 -6.21 2.48 19.39
CA ILE A 443 -6.63 3.03 18.09
C ILE A 443 -7.19 4.43 18.30
N PHE A 444 -6.78 5.34 17.42
CA PHE A 444 -7.33 6.69 17.31
C PHE A 444 -7.31 7.16 15.86
N LYS A 445 -8.48 7.53 15.35
CA LYS A 445 -8.64 8.21 14.08
C LYS A 445 -9.68 9.30 14.25
N GLY A 446 -9.24 10.55 14.12
CA GLY A 446 -10.17 11.68 14.03
C GLY A 446 -11.10 11.50 12.82
N PRO A 447 -12.30 12.12 12.81
CA PRO A 447 -13.19 11.99 11.66
C PRO A 447 -12.51 12.55 10.41
N ASP A 448 -12.42 11.74 9.35
CA ASP A 448 -11.92 12.20 8.05
C ASP A 448 -12.98 13.04 7.35
N LEU A 449 -12.56 13.81 6.34
CA LEU A 449 -13.50 14.50 5.48
C LEU A 449 -14.34 13.49 4.69
N ALA A 450 -15.61 13.82 4.43
CA ALA A 450 -16.46 13.05 3.54
C ALA A 450 -15.82 12.93 2.14
N GLU A 451 -16.26 11.98 1.32
CA GLU A 451 -15.70 11.86 -0.02
C GLU A 451 -15.84 13.15 -0.85
N THR A 452 -14.81 13.49 -1.62
CA THR A 452 -14.73 14.76 -2.34
C THR A 452 -15.81 14.87 -3.40
N LEU A 453 -16.20 13.77 -4.06
CA LEU A 453 -17.27 13.77 -5.07
C LEU A 453 -18.63 14.22 -4.53
N MET A 454 -18.89 14.06 -3.22
CA MET A 454 -20.17 14.44 -2.60
C MET A 454 -20.20 15.89 -2.14
N LEU A 455 -19.14 16.68 -2.37
CA LEU A 455 -19.15 18.10 -2.06
C LEU A 455 -20.28 18.81 -2.81
N ASN A 456 -21.27 19.28 -2.07
CA ASN A 456 -22.41 20.03 -2.59
C ASN A 456 -22.95 21.00 -1.52
N SER A 457 -23.96 21.80 -1.86
CA SER A 457 -24.56 22.79 -0.97
C SER A 457 -25.34 22.21 0.23
N ARG A 458 -25.53 20.89 0.30
CA ARG A 458 -26.30 20.18 1.33
C ARG A 458 -25.39 19.49 2.37
N THR A 459 -24.09 19.77 2.40
CA THR A 459 -23.18 19.28 3.46
C THR A 459 -23.72 19.71 4.83
N LEU A 460 -24.03 18.74 5.69
CA LEU A 460 -24.56 18.96 7.03
C LEU A 460 -23.43 18.72 8.04
N SER A 461 -23.07 19.74 8.80
CA SER A 461 -22.22 19.56 9.97
C SER A 461 -23.03 18.87 11.07
N ASN A 462 -22.57 17.70 11.54
CA ASN A 462 -23.13 17.05 12.71
C ASN A 462 -22.30 17.40 13.95
N GLU A 463 -22.90 18.11 14.90
CA GLU A 463 -22.24 18.53 16.16
C GLU A 463 -21.83 17.34 17.04
N ASN A 464 -22.44 16.16 16.86
CA ASN A 464 -22.19 14.97 17.67
C ASN A 464 -21.14 14.02 17.08
N THR A 465 -20.42 14.43 16.04
CA THR A 465 -19.35 13.60 15.44
C THR A 465 -18.32 13.23 16.51
N LYS A 466 -17.97 11.95 16.62
CA LYS A 466 -16.91 11.44 17.50
C LYS A 466 -15.75 10.87 16.71
N ALA A 467 -14.56 10.89 17.32
CA ALA A 467 -13.42 10.16 16.79
C ALA A 467 -13.66 8.64 16.86
N GLN A 468 -13.07 7.93 15.90
CA GLN A 468 -13.00 6.47 15.90
C GLN A 468 -11.90 6.04 16.87
N THR A 469 -12.24 5.21 17.85
CA THR A 469 -11.29 4.75 18.87
C THR A 469 -11.43 3.27 19.13
N GLY A 470 -10.42 2.63 19.70
CA GLY A 470 -10.54 1.22 20.03
C GLY A 470 -9.21 0.62 20.45
N HIS A 471 -9.09 -0.69 20.34
CA HIS A 471 -7.89 -1.40 20.78
C HIS A 471 -7.50 -2.46 19.76
N ASN A 472 -6.20 -2.60 19.52
CA ASN A 472 -5.61 -3.71 18.79
C ASN A 472 -4.84 -4.60 19.76
N TYR A 473 -5.00 -5.91 19.62
CA TYR A 473 -4.29 -6.94 20.36
C TYR A 473 -3.77 -7.99 19.40
N GLU A 474 -2.51 -8.37 19.57
CA GLU A 474 -1.86 -9.40 18.78
C GLU A 474 -1.02 -10.30 19.67
N VAL A 475 -1.06 -11.60 19.40
CA VAL A 475 -0.15 -12.58 19.97
C VAL A 475 0.31 -13.52 18.89
N GLY A 476 1.54 -13.98 18.96
CA GLY A 476 2.08 -14.83 17.93
C GLY A 476 3.43 -15.40 18.29
N PHE A 477 3.98 -16.16 17.37
CA PHE A 477 5.34 -16.66 17.46
C PHE A 477 5.96 -16.78 16.07
N ASP A 478 7.29 -16.80 16.06
CA ASP A 478 8.08 -17.17 14.90
C ASP A 478 9.02 -18.31 15.32
N TYR A 479 9.04 -19.38 14.53
CA TYR A 479 9.86 -20.55 14.77
C TYR A 479 10.84 -20.73 13.60
N ASN A 480 12.12 -20.74 13.91
CA ASN A 480 13.18 -21.06 12.97
C ASN A 480 13.25 -22.59 12.78
N LEU A 481 12.92 -23.04 11.57
CA LEU A 481 12.92 -24.45 11.20
C LEU A 481 14.20 -24.87 10.47
N THR A 482 15.13 -23.94 10.21
CA THR A 482 16.28 -24.14 9.32
C THR A 482 17.06 -25.42 9.63
N ASN A 483 17.42 -25.59 10.91
CA ASN A 483 18.17 -26.77 11.35
C ASN A 483 17.30 -28.04 11.40
N PHE A 484 16.01 -27.91 11.70
CA PHE A 484 15.10 -29.04 11.86
C PHE A 484 14.80 -29.74 10.52
N ILE A 485 14.68 -28.97 9.44
CA ILE A 485 14.37 -29.51 8.09
C ILE A 485 15.52 -29.40 7.10
N ASN A 486 16.75 -29.14 7.58
CA ASN A 486 17.97 -29.04 6.75
C ASN A 486 17.83 -28.07 5.56
N SER A 487 17.22 -26.90 5.79
CA SER A 487 17.10 -25.85 4.78
C SER A 487 18.25 -24.84 4.87
N ASP A 488 18.32 -23.90 3.92
CA ASP A 488 19.25 -22.76 4.01
C ASP A 488 18.59 -21.60 4.79
N ASP A 489 17.27 -21.46 4.65
CA ASP A 489 16.43 -20.59 5.49
C ASP A 489 15.02 -21.18 5.56
N SER A 490 14.51 -21.43 6.76
CA SER A 490 13.11 -21.77 6.96
C SER A 490 12.54 -21.21 8.25
N SER A 491 11.33 -20.69 8.13
CA SER A 491 10.59 -20.08 9.22
C SER A 491 9.12 -20.45 9.14
N PHE A 492 8.50 -20.65 10.30
CA PHE A 492 7.06 -20.70 10.46
C PHE A 492 6.63 -19.57 11.41
N GLY A 493 5.74 -18.70 10.95
CA GLY A 493 5.13 -17.64 11.75
C GLY A 493 3.65 -17.88 11.94
N PHE A 494 3.17 -17.60 13.14
CA PHE A 494 1.76 -17.59 13.48
C PHE A 494 1.40 -16.30 14.22
N THR A 495 0.29 -15.67 13.87
CA THR A 495 -0.27 -14.51 14.57
C THR A 495 -1.77 -14.67 14.71
N ALA A 496 -2.27 -14.53 15.92
CA ALA A 496 -3.68 -14.29 16.21
C ALA A 496 -3.86 -12.80 16.54
N PHE A 497 -4.85 -12.16 15.92
CA PHE A 497 -5.12 -10.75 16.14
C PHE A 497 -6.60 -10.51 16.45
N LYS A 498 -6.86 -9.44 17.20
CA LYS A 498 -8.19 -8.92 17.43
C LYS A 498 -8.13 -7.41 17.59
N TYR A 499 -9.03 -6.70 16.92
CA TYR A 499 -9.22 -5.28 17.16
C TYR A 499 -10.69 -4.88 17.17
N ASN A 500 -11.00 -3.84 17.94
CA ASN A 500 -12.30 -3.18 17.90
C ASN A 500 -12.14 -1.73 17.50
N VAL A 501 -13.17 -1.18 16.86
CA VAL A 501 -13.30 0.22 16.50
C VAL A 501 -14.69 0.67 16.90
N ASP A 502 -14.74 1.48 17.93
CA ASP A 502 -15.95 2.13 18.41
C ASP A 502 -16.18 3.41 17.58
N ASN A 503 -17.44 3.71 17.31
CA ASN A 503 -17.85 4.85 16.49
C ASN A 503 -17.31 4.79 15.04
N TYR A 504 -17.13 3.58 14.50
CA TYR A 504 -16.73 3.35 13.12
C TYR A 504 -17.57 4.19 12.16
N MET A 505 -16.87 4.86 11.25
CA MET A 505 -17.46 5.80 10.30
C MET A 505 -16.93 5.49 8.92
N HIS A 506 -17.83 5.16 8.00
CA HIS A 506 -17.50 4.99 6.59
C HIS A 506 -17.89 6.28 5.83
N PRO A 507 -16.92 7.03 5.28
CA PRO A 507 -17.11 8.42 4.80
C PRO A 507 -17.92 8.57 3.48
N THR A 508 -18.71 7.56 3.09
CA THR A 508 -19.07 7.33 1.67
C THR A 508 -20.51 7.64 1.28
N LYS A 509 -21.39 8.01 2.21
CA LYS A 509 -22.83 8.10 1.90
C LYS A 509 -23.55 9.31 2.46
N ASN A 510 -22.86 10.14 3.22
CA ASN A 510 -23.50 11.20 3.98
C ASN A 510 -22.88 12.54 3.62
N THR A 511 -23.75 13.52 3.42
CA THR A 511 -23.41 14.93 3.56
C THR A 511 -22.99 15.28 4.99
N SER A 512 -23.04 14.32 5.94
CA SER A 512 -22.66 14.45 7.34
C SER A 512 -21.53 13.49 7.74
N LEU A 513 -20.66 13.96 8.63
CA LEU A 513 -19.72 13.12 9.37
C LEU A 513 -20.48 12.48 10.54
N GLU A 514 -20.96 11.26 10.37
CA GLU A 514 -21.74 10.58 11.41
C GLU A 514 -21.18 9.19 11.69
N ASN A 515 -21.02 8.87 12.98
CA ASN A 515 -20.60 7.55 13.42
C ASN A 515 -21.73 6.55 13.16
N GLN A 516 -21.43 5.44 12.48
CA GLN A 516 -22.43 4.51 11.94
C GLN A 516 -22.56 3.24 12.78
N SER A 517 -21.44 2.69 13.23
CA SER A 517 -21.42 1.37 13.87
C SER A 517 -20.25 1.20 14.84
N ASP A 518 -20.26 0.12 15.62
CA ASP A 518 -19.08 -0.41 16.29
C ASP A 518 -18.64 -1.70 15.58
N VAL A 519 -17.35 -1.84 15.30
CA VAL A 519 -16.78 -2.97 14.55
C VAL A 519 -15.84 -3.76 15.44
N LYS A 520 -15.93 -5.10 15.40
CA LYS A 520 -15.00 -6.02 16.05
C LYS A 520 -14.48 -7.00 15.02
N ILE A 521 -13.17 -7.10 14.87
CA ILE A 521 -12.52 -7.96 13.90
C ILE A 521 -11.50 -8.83 14.61
N TRP A 522 -11.41 -10.09 14.21
CA TRP A 522 -10.36 -11.00 14.67
C TRP A 522 -9.95 -11.94 13.55
N GLY A 523 -8.77 -12.53 13.67
CA GLY A 523 -8.27 -13.41 12.65
C GLY A 523 -6.98 -14.13 13.03
N LEU A 524 -6.59 -15.03 12.14
CA LEU A 524 -5.39 -15.85 12.24
C LEU A 524 -4.55 -15.67 10.98
N GLU A 525 -3.24 -15.63 11.14
CA GLU A 525 -2.26 -15.54 10.06
C GLU A 525 -1.20 -16.60 10.29
N SER A 526 -0.99 -17.48 9.32
CA SER A 526 0.10 -18.46 9.33
C SER A 526 0.95 -18.25 8.09
N ILE A 527 2.27 -18.30 8.24
CA ILE A 527 3.21 -18.14 7.12
C ILE A 527 4.31 -19.18 7.30
N PHE A 528 4.58 -19.92 6.24
CA PHE A 528 5.70 -20.84 6.18
C PHE A 528 6.60 -20.42 5.01
N ARG A 529 7.90 -20.34 5.28
CA ARG A 529 8.92 -20.06 4.27
C ARG A 529 9.97 -21.15 4.32
N TYR A 530 10.44 -21.54 3.14
CA TYR A 530 11.48 -22.54 2.97
C TYR A 530 12.35 -22.15 1.78
N LYS A 531 13.66 -22.18 1.98
CA LYS A 531 14.65 -21.96 0.94
C LYS A 531 15.72 -23.04 1.04
N LYS A 532 16.01 -23.70 -0.09
CA LYS A 532 17.13 -24.62 -0.22
C LYS A 532 17.76 -24.48 -1.59
N SER A 533 19.01 -24.05 -1.61
CA SER A 533 19.79 -23.82 -2.81
C SER A 533 19.05 -22.91 -3.78
N ASN A 534 18.57 -23.48 -4.89
CA ASN A 534 17.89 -22.73 -5.95
C ASN A 534 16.37 -22.67 -5.78
N PHE A 535 15.80 -23.37 -4.79
CA PHE A 535 14.36 -23.49 -4.59
C PHE A 535 13.89 -22.66 -3.39
N GLY A 536 12.83 -21.88 -3.61
CA GLY A 536 12.07 -21.18 -2.59
C GLY A 536 10.60 -21.61 -2.58
N LEU A 537 10.02 -21.69 -1.38
CA LEU A 537 8.61 -21.97 -1.12
C LEU A 537 8.11 -21.00 -0.05
N ASN A 538 6.96 -20.40 -0.33
CA ASN A 538 6.21 -19.55 0.58
C ASN A 538 4.76 -20.05 0.63
N LEU A 539 4.26 -20.36 1.82
CA LEU A 539 2.85 -20.62 2.08
C LEU A 539 2.33 -19.56 3.04
N SER A 540 1.10 -19.11 2.82
CA SER A 540 0.40 -18.31 3.80
C SER A 540 -1.06 -18.69 3.89
N HIS A 541 -1.61 -18.55 5.08
CA HIS A 541 -3.03 -18.69 5.38
C HIS A 541 -3.46 -17.47 6.18
N THR A 542 -4.55 -16.84 5.75
CA THR A 542 -5.24 -15.81 6.51
C THR A 542 -6.67 -16.26 6.73
N TYR A 543 -7.13 -16.15 7.97
CA TYR A 543 -8.56 -16.16 8.31
C TYR A 543 -8.93 -14.81 8.91
N THR A 544 -10.07 -14.25 8.50
CA THR A 544 -10.62 -13.03 9.10
C THR A 544 -12.11 -13.20 9.31
N ASN A 545 -12.55 -12.81 10.51
CA ASN A 545 -13.96 -12.73 10.87
C ASN A 545 -14.25 -11.41 11.59
N ALA A 546 -15.51 -10.97 11.51
CA ALA A 546 -15.91 -9.66 11.95
C ALA A 546 -17.38 -9.62 12.38
N GLU A 547 -17.69 -8.80 13.38
CA GLU A 547 -19.05 -8.42 13.79
C GLU A 547 -19.14 -6.89 13.71
N GLU A 548 -20.22 -6.39 13.13
CA GLU A 548 -20.55 -4.98 13.12
C GLU A 548 -21.88 -4.75 13.82
N LYS A 549 -21.97 -3.69 14.62
CA LYS A 549 -23.17 -3.30 15.35
C LYS A 549 -23.59 -1.89 14.99
N SER A 550 -24.74 -1.73 14.36
CA SER A 550 -25.30 -0.41 14.03
C SER A 550 -25.53 0.43 15.30
N LEU A 551 -25.02 1.66 15.32
CA LEU A 551 -25.29 2.61 16.42
C LEU A 551 -26.72 3.15 16.39
N LYS A 552 -27.36 3.15 15.21
CA LYS A 552 -28.72 3.64 15.03
C LYS A 552 -29.77 2.63 15.52
N THR A 553 -29.62 1.36 15.16
CA THR A 553 -30.64 0.33 15.40
C THR A 553 -30.23 -0.68 16.47
N GLY A 554 -28.94 -0.78 16.80
CA GLY A 554 -28.40 -1.83 17.66
C GLY A 554 -28.26 -3.19 16.99
N THR A 555 -28.71 -3.34 15.74
CA THR A 555 -28.62 -4.59 14.96
C THR A 555 -27.16 -5.01 14.78
N LYS A 556 -26.90 -6.29 15.02
CA LYS A 556 -25.61 -6.93 14.75
C LYS A 556 -25.65 -7.70 13.44
N TYR A 557 -24.56 -7.68 12.69
CA TYR A 557 -24.42 -8.38 11.42
C TYR A 557 -22.95 -8.62 11.10
N GLU A 558 -22.70 -9.39 10.06
CA GLU A 558 -21.36 -9.66 9.54
C GLU A 558 -21.04 -8.69 8.39
N PRO A 559 -19.91 -7.96 8.41
CA PRO A 559 -19.51 -7.19 7.25
C PRO A 559 -19.05 -8.14 6.13
N LYS A 560 -19.02 -7.63 4.89
CA LYS A 560 -18.61 -8.41 3.70
C LYS A 560 -17.20 -9.02 3.75
N THR A 561 -16.41 -8.71 4.77
CA THR A 561 -15.05 -9.24 5.00
C THR A 561 -15.02 -10.37 6.03
N ALA A 562 -16.16 -10.74 6.62
CA ALA A 562 -16.27 -11.83 7.59
C ALA A 562 -16.10 -13.22 6.96
N ASN A 563 -15.72 -14.21 7.77
CA ASN A 563 -15.62 -15.63 7.41
C ASN A 563 -14.70 -15.98 6.22
N ILE A 564 -13.73 -15.14 5.85
CA ILE A 564 -12.87 -15.38 4.67
C ILE A 564 -11.62 -16.16 5.07
N HIS A 565 -11.40 -17.30 4.42
CA HIS A 565 -10.12 -18.02 4.41
C HIS A 565 -9.40 -17.81 3.08
N THR A 566 -8.16 -17.35 3.14
CA THR A 566 -7.29 -17.17 1.98
C THR A 566 -6.00 -17.94 2.18
N PHE A 567 -5.69 -18.84 1.26
CA PHE A 567 -4.42 -19.54 1.19
C PHE A 567 -3.64 -19.04 -0.03
N LYS A 568 -2.37 -18.66 0.17
CA LYS A 568 -1.47 -18.31 -0.94
C LYS A 568 -0.24 -19.21 -0.92
N LEU A 569 0.13 -19.72 -2.08
CA LEU A 569 1.33 -20.52 -2.33
C LEU A 569 2.19 -19.75 -3.33
N GLY A 570 3.48 -19.63 -3.05
CA GLY A 570 4.49 -19.10 -3.95
C GLY A 570 5.68 -20.06 -4.00
N LEU A 571 6.12 -20.42 -5.20
CA LEU A 571 7.34 -21.16 -5.47
C LEU A 571 8.25 -20.31 -6.33
N ASP A 572 9.55 -20.41 -6.09
CA ASP A 572 10.57 -19.88 -6.99
C ASP A 572 11.68 -20.91 -7.21
N TYR A 573 12.21 -20.95 -8.43
CA TYR A 573 13.31 -21.84 -8.77
C TYR A 573 14.30 -21.19 -9.72
N GLN A 574 15.55 -21.07 -9.29
CA GLN A 574 16.66 -20.60 -10.10
C GLN A 574 17.19 -21.76 -10.98
N PHE A 575 16.72 -21.85 -12.22
CA PHE A 575 17.11 -22.91 -13.17
C PHE A 575 18.56 -22.78 -13.62
N THR A 576 18.98 -21.56 -13.93
CA THR A 576 20.36 -21.20 -14.33
C THR A 576 20.68 -19.83 -13.76
N LYS A 577 21.93 -19.34 -13.86
CA LYS A 577 22.27 -17.96 -13.45
C LYS A 577 21.43 -16.86 -14.14
N ASN A 578 20.81 -17.18 -15.28
CA ASN A 578 20.07 -16.25 -16.11
C ASN A 578 18.57 -16.49 -16.13
N LEU A 579 18.09 -17.68 -15.73
CA LEU A 579 16.69 -18.07 -15.78
C LEU A 579 16.17 -18.42 -14.38
N ILE A 580 15.15 -17.69 -13.93
CA ILE A 580 14.37 -18.00 -12.74
C ILE A 580 12.90 -18.16 -13.13
N GLY A 581 12.23 -19.14 -12.53
CA GLY A 581 10.79 -19.33 -12.65
C GLY A 581 10.09 -19.12 -11.32
N TYR A 582 8.84 -18.71 -11.39
CA TYR A 582 7.94 -18.48 -10.27
C TYR A 582 6.61 -19.16 -10.55
N TYR A 583 6.01 -19.73 -9.51
CA TYR A 583 4.64 -20.20 -9.55
C TYR A 583 3.89 -19.64 -8.35
N ASN A 584 2.72 -19.05 -8.58
CA ASN A 584 1.88 -18.53 -7.52
C ASN A 584 0.48 -19.16 -7.62
N ALA A 585 -0.12 -19.46 -6.48
CA ALA A 585 -1.51 -19.88 -6.43
C ALA A 585 -2.24 -19.23 -5.26
N GLU A 586 -3.50 -18.91 -5.45
CA GLU A 586 -4.41 -18.44 -4.40
C GLU A 586 -5.64 -19.33 -4.36
N PHE A 587 -6.00 -19.78 -3.16
CA PHE A 587 -7.23 -20.52 -2.89
C PHE A 587 -8.05 -19.79 -1.84
N VAL A 588 -9.30 -19.50 -2.16
CA VAL A 588 -10.27 -18.92 -1.23
C VAL A 588 -11.42 -19.90 -1.08
N LEU A 589 -11.68 -20.31 0.16
CA LEU A 589 -12.75 -21.26 0.45
C LEU A 589 -14.11 -20.59 0.29
N GLY A 590 -15.10 -21.34 -0.18
CA GLY A 590 -16.48 -20.86 -0.19
C GLY A 590 -17.00 -20.71 1.24
N ASN A 591 -17.90 -19.76 1.44
CA ASN A 591 -18.50 -19.51 2.74
C ASN A 591 -19.88 -18.86 2.61
N GLU A 592 -20.52 -18.66 3.75
CA GLU A 592 -21.75 -17.90 3.94
C GLU A 592 -21.47 -16.76 4.93
N TYR A 593 -22.23 -15.67 4.80
CA TYR A 593 -22.26 -14.62 5.81
C TYR A 593 -23.58 -13.85 5.80
N GLU A 594 -23.84 -13.12 6.89
CA GLU A 594 -25.04 -12.31 7.07
C GLU A 594 -24.87 -10.88 6.52
N TYR A 595 -25.43 -10.60 5.35
CA TYR A 595 -25.47 -9.26 4.78
C TYR A 595 -26.59 -8.42 5.38
N TYR A 596 -26.26 -7.23 5.88
CA TYR A 596 -27.22 -6.22 6.33
C TYR A 596 -27.54 -5.20 5.24
N ASN A 597 -28.82 -5.09 4.89
CA ASN A 597 -29.35 -4.07 3.99
C ASN A 597 -29.89 -2.89 4.80
N SER A 598 -29.13 -1.80 4.81
CA SER A 598 -29.48 -0.59 5.56
C SER A 598 -30.68 0.18 5.00
N ARG A 599 -31.20 -0.15 3.80
CA ARG A 599 -32.35 0.56 3.20
C ARG A 599 -33.68 0.13 3.78
N ASN A 600 -33.77 -1.13 4.20
CA ASN A 600 -34.98 -1.75 4.72
C ASN A 600 -34.74 -2.46 6.06
N ASP A 601 -33.59 -2.23 6.69
CA ASP A 601 -33.18 -2.80 7.96
C ASP A 601 -33.33 -4.33 8.04
N SER A 602 -32.95 -5.02 6.96
CA SER A 602 -33.04 -6.49 6.87
C SER A 602 -31.67 -7.15 6.83
N VAL A 603 -31.62 -8.40 7.31
CA VAL A 603 -30.43 -9.26 7.21
C VAL A 603 -30.77 -10.45 6.32
N SER A 604 -29.87 -10.78 5.40
CA SER A 604 -30.00 -11.91 4.48
C SER A 604 -28.69 -12.68 4.38
N THR A 605 -28.77 -14.01 4.29
CA THR A 605 -27.58 -14.84 4.06
C THR A 605 -27.10 -14.75 2.61
N VAL A 606 -25.82 -14.48 2.41
CA VAL A 606 -25.16 -14.43 1.10
C VAL A 606 -24.17 -15.57 0.96
N GLN A 607 -24.29 -16.30 -0.15
CA GLN A 607 -23.44 -17.42 -0.52
C GLN A 607 -22.27 -16.95 -1.39
N ARG A 608 -21.04 -17.20 -0.96
CA ARG A 608 -19.84 -16.88 -1.76
C ARG A 608 -19.12 -18.14 -2.18
N LYS A 609 -19.00 -18.32 -3.51
CA LYS A 609 -18.32 -19.48 -4.09
C LYS A 609 -16.82 -19.41 -3.81
N GLY A 610 -16.23 -20.56 -3.49
CA GLY A 610 -14.78 -20.69 -3.42
C GLY A 610 -14.13 -20.65 -4.80
N TYR A 611 -12.85 -20.31 -4.85
CA TYR A 611 -12.08 -20.29 -6.09
C TYR A 611 -10.61 -20.62 -5.85
N GLY A 612 -9.96 -21.08 -6.91
CA GLY A 612 -8.52 -21.33 -6.98
C GLY A 612 -7.98 -20.76 -8.28
N VAL A 613 -6.91 -19.97 -8.20
CA VAL A 613 -6.23 -19.39 -9.35
C VAL A 613 -4.74 -19.66 -9.27
N HIS A 614 -4.12 -19.82 -10.43
CA HIS A 614 -2.73 -20.25 -10.56
C HIS A 614 -2.04 -19.45 -11.64
N ASP A 615 -0.81 -19.04 -11.36
CA ASP A 615 0.00 -18.18 -12.20
C ASP A 615 1.41 -18.74 -12.31
N ILE A 616 2.05 -18.54 -13.45
CA ILE A 616 3.45 -18.90 -13.66
C ILE A 616 4.17 -17.75 -14.34
N ASN A 617 5.39 -17.45 -13.90
CA ASN A 617 6.23 -16.38 -14.46
C ASN A 617 7.66 -16.89 -14.64
N PHE A 618 8.32 -16.43 -15.70
CA PHE A 618 9.71 -16.70 -15.98
C PHE A 618 10.42 -15.40 -16.26
N SER A 619 11.65 -15.31 -15.78
CA SER A 619 12.51 -14.15 -15.94
C SER A 619 13.84 -14.60 -16.48
N TYR A 620 14.18 -14.14 -17.69
CA TYR A 620 15.37 -14.56 -18.41
C TYR A 620 16.26 -13.39 -18.80
N LYS A 621 17.50 -13.39 -18.31
CA LYS A 621 18.56 -12.46 -18.74
C LYS A 621 19.18 -12.99 -20.03
N LEU A 622 19.16 -12.17 -21.09
CA LEU A 622 19.66 -12.58 -22.41
C LEU A 622 21.19 -12.64 -22.42
N ASP A 623 21.75 -13.80 -22.73
CA ASP A 623 23.21 -13.95 -22.92
C ASP A 623 23.71 -13.20 -24.17
N ALA A 624 22.91 -13.19 -25.23
CA ALA A 624 23.26 -12.56 -26.50
C ALA A 624 23.28 -11.03 -26.44
N ILE A 625 22.59 -10.41 -25.46
CA ILE A 625 22.49 -8.95 -25.32
C ILE A 625 22.68 -8.60 -23.85
N LYS A 626 23.86 -8.12 -23.51
CA LYS A 626 24.22 -7.74 -22.13
C LYS A 626 23.18 -6.77 -21.56
N ASN A 627 22.71 -7.03 -20.34
CA ASN A 627 21.70 -6.23 -19.63
C ASN A 627 20.30 -6.20 -20.28
N ALA A 628 20.01 -7.03 -21.28
CA ALA A 628 18.66 -7.26 -21.74
C ALA A 628 18.00 -8.41 -20.96
N LYS A 629 16.69 -8.29 -20.77
CA LYS A 629 15.87 -9.21 -19.97
C LYS A 629 14.52 -9.40 -20.64
N ILE A 630 14.05 -10.64 -20.72
CA ILE A 630 12.69 -10.99 -21.12
C ILE A 630 11.99 -11.62 -19.92
N ASP A 631 10.84 -11.07 -19.57
CA ASP A 631 9.92 -11.64 -18.59
C ASP A 631 8.67 -12.16 -19.32
N PHE A 632 8.28 -13.40 -19.03
CA PHE A 632 7.09 -14.05 -19.55
C PHE A 632 6.20 -14.49 -18.39
N GLY A 633 4.89 -14.32 -18.51
CA GLY A 633 3.92 -14.69 -17.48
C GLY A 633 2.66 -15.27 -18.08
N LEU A 634 2.01 -16.15 -17.33
CA LEU A 634 0.69 -16.67 -17.60
C LEU A 634 -0.09 -16.70 -16.29
N ASP A 635 -0.91 -15.67 -16.09
CA ASP A 635 -1.81 -15.62 -14.93
C ASP A 635 -3.13 -16.34 -15.24
N ASN A 636 -3.79 -16.86 -14.20
CA ASN A 636 -5.05 -17.59 -14.28
C ASN A 636 -4.99 -18.70 -15.35
N ILE A 637 -4.01 -19.59 -15.22
CA ILE A 637 -3.67 -20.66 -16.21
C ILE A 637 -4.92 -21.42 -16.67
N PHE A 638 -5.85 -21.71 -15.76
CA PHE A 638 -7.07 -22.48 -16.04
C PHE A 638 -8.25 -21.66 -16.57
N ASN A 639 -8.05 -20.36 -16.82
CA ASN A 639 -9.09 -19.43 -17.28
C ASN A 639 -10.34 -19.46 -16.37
N LYS A 640 -10.12 -19.50 -15.05
CA LYS A 640 -11.19 -19.59 -14.06
C LYS A 640 -11.99 -18.29 -14.06
N GLN A 641 -13.30 -18.40 -14.22
CA GLN A 641 -14.23 -17.30 -13.90
C GLN A 641 -14.39 -17.24 -12.36
N TYR A 642 -14.05 -16.11 -11.75
CA TYR A 642 -14.19 -15.90 -10.31
C TYR A 642 -14.36 -14.42 -9.98
N ALA A 643 -14.87 -14.14 -8.78
CA ALA A 643 -14.95 -12.81 -8.21
C ALA A 643 -14.43 -12.87 -6.78
N ARG A 644 -13.84 -11.77 -6.31
CA ARG A 644 -13.37 -11.67 -4.93
C ARG A 644 -14.57 -11.68 -3.98
N HIS A 645 -14.39 -12.29 -2.81
CA HIS A 645 -15.41 -12.33 -1.76
C HIS A 645 -15.78 -10.95 -1.21
N THR A 646 -14.90 -9.96 -1.40
CA THR A 646 -15.06 -8.56 -1.00
C THR A 646 -15.67 -7.68 -2.09
N SER A 647 -15.95 -8.25 -3.27
CA SER A 647 -16.42 -7.51 -4.44
C SER A 647 -17.85 -7.02 -4.31
N PHE A 648 -18.15 -5.92 -5.00
CA PHE A 648 -19.38 -5.17 -4.80
C PHE A 648 -20.64 -6.05 -4.89
N GLY A 649 -20.95 -6.64 -6.05
CA GLY A 649 -22.10 -7.54 -6.21
C GLY A 649 -22.04 -8.81 -5.35
N THR A 650 -20.83 -9.35 -5.14
CA THR A 650 -20.63 -10.52 -4.26
C THR A 650 -21.06 -10.23 -2.83
N ALA A 651 -20.94 -8.98 -2.37
CA ALA A 651 -21.26 -8.56 -1.02
C ALA A 651 -22.78 -8.52 -0.71
N PHE A 652 -23.65 -8.70 -1.71
CA PHE A 652 -25.09 -8.79 -1.50
C PHE A 652 -25.75 -9.83 -2.40
N GLY A 653 -24.95 -10.74 -2.96
CA GLY A 653 -25.42 -11.90 -3.73
C GLY A 653 -26.00 -11.57 -5.11
N ASP A 654 -25.61 -10.45 -5.73
CA ASP A 654 -26.13 -10.03 -7.03
C ASP A 654 -25.09 -10.21 -8.15
N ASP A 655 -25.32 -11.20 -9.03
CA ASP A 655 -24.45 -11.51 -10.15
C ASP A 655 -24.34 -10.36 -11.16
N SER A 656 -25.39 -9.53 -11.31
CA SER A 656 -25.39 -8.43 -12.27
C SER A 656 -24.39 -7.34 -11.89
N TYR A 657 -24.22 -7.10 -10.60
CA TYR A 657 -23.25 -6.14 -10.05
C TYR A 657 -21.90 -6.76 -9.71
N THR A 658 -21.67 -8.04 -10.02
CA THR A 658 -20.43 -8.73 -9.62
C THR A 658 -19.31 -8.46 -10.64
N PRO A 659 -18.23 -7.73 -10.25
CA PRO A 659 -17.08 -7.53 -11.12
C PRO A 659 -16.24 -8.80 -11.14
N TYR A 660 -16.51 -9.67 -12.11
CA TYR A 660 -15.67 -10.84 -12.34
C TYR A 660 -14.27 -10.43 -12.75
N GLU A 661 -13.29 -11.17 -12.25
CA GLU A 661 -11.87 -10.99 -12.52
C GLU A 661 -11.51 -11.41 -13.94
N VAL A 662 -10.43 -10.84 -14.46
CA VAL A 662 -9.94 -11.17 -15.80
C VAL A 662 -9.55 -12.66 -15.91
N GLY A 663 -9.65 -13.16 -17.13
CA GLY A 663 -9.34 -14.54 -17.46
C GLY A 663 -7.84 -14.82 -17.52
N ARG A 664 -7.51 -15.85 -18.28
CA ARG A 664 -6.13 -16.22 -18.58
C ARG A 664 -5.39 -15.02 -19.19
N ASN A 665 -4.28 -14.63 -18.57
CA ASN A 665 -3.51 -13.45 -18.98
C ASN A 665 -2.08 -13.83 -19.33
N PHE A 666 -1.77 -13.91 -20.63
CA PHE A 666 -0.40 -13.94 -21.13
C PHE A 666 0.24 -12.57 -20.98
N LYS A 667 1.42 -12.53 -20.35
CA LYS A 667 2.23 -11.33 -20.11
C LYS A 667 3.59 -11.50 -20.74
N ILE A 668 4.08 -10.48 -21.44
CA ILE A 668 5.46 -10.41 -21.90
C ILE A 668 6.01 -9.02 -21.61
N LYS A 669 7.25 -8.92 -21.13
CA LYS A 669 7.96 -7.66 -20.95
C LYS A 669 9.41 -7.83 -21.40
N LEU A 670 9.86 -6.94 -22.26
CA LEU A 670 11.27 -6.81 -22.65
C LEU A 670 11.83 -5.57 -21.96
N SER A 671 12.98 -5.71 -21.32
CA SER A 671 13.71 -4.61 -20.70
C SER A 671 15.16 -4.61 -21.15
N TYR A 672 15.71 -3.43 -21.39
CA TYR A 672 17.12 -3.24 -21.74
C TYR A 672 17.70 -2.07 -20.96
N ARG A 673 18.84 -2.30 -20.30
CA ARG A 673 19.54 -1.29 -19.50
C ARG A 673 20.95 -1.05 -20.06
N PHE A 674 21.23 0.15 -20.54
CA PHE A 674 22.47 0.50 -21.22
C PHE A 674 23.31 1.50 -20.43
#